data_AF-A0A971FJA0-F1
#
_entry.id   AF-A0A971FJA0-F1
#
_cell.length_a   1.000
_cell.length_b   1.000
_cell.length_c   1.000
_cell.angle_alpha   90.00
_cell.angle_beta   90.00
_cell.angle_gamma   90.00
#
_symmetry.space_group_name_H-M   'P 1'
#
loop_
_entity.id
_entity.type
_entity.pdbx_description
1 polymer ?
#
loop_
_entity_poly.entity_id
_entity_poly.type
_entity_poly.pdbx_seq_one_letter_code
_entity_poly.pdbx_strand_id
1 'polypeptide(L)'
;MRIYSALLILPMLCAVAGAQVYYPADNAFHILDMKGDAEVQEVEDLNVPLADSTRALDIKGEHVLGLVADAAPMAQGTLLVLYREMAPIDADADGILLFNADYPIDISEAHNIKQISRQTWLEVDNDSGLHLRGVDAKGEEAPLSGTDSSKLVSDSWPETGWLWQKVSFGDGFIRGKCWEAQQNEPEGWDMEMPVAVEGGRFGFRVGSGHIRLAWYGALASDAPLREAPALFLYPPKQAIADTGVVPLWLYTNLAAAGEHELSLSLHHAGERFAGITRTLSFPAGPARTDFTASSHPSVREEYTVRLRPNVPRGDWHVQAALGNETDTAAIHVIDTEAVDASFTAVEQAVEAINALFPDSKSMPGEIQVVLGAARAHAAYGRELLAEGRVDEATRTLNYGINGLNELKGPKGAIRPEIGPLLTGVPASSPHPEQGKGGEGTHVVYDPAWRVRFGAPLLEAQAMVMGHTYTVKVPVTLLGAAPQRDLVFHAELRSPYGHRTPAQGSVTPDPPTSAWEGNTEQWIDFTLDIVADDAKPLTPEPLVLDEYHDLVLRATDPESGAPVLLANEVGRHQDAVGTGYGAARIYVSSTPVELRGFAPQDGPVAAPRRDVVTVQHLEGAPEGLRVLFSAIAPNGEAVFETLQDVNTETLDASECAFTWTPDTAGALELSVAVLQGNTTVTEARRTVTVAPPVPVRVGKRKETVRGDGTAYATRLPVAVEGDADAEVAVYAGKRLVGEGSPGILDCEPWFGYYDVVVHGEGWRYIERIVATTVTTQGMDLVVNGEPFLVKGVNVHGMDPRSPERTRIMMRILKDRNFNLLRGDYPAPWQMDLAYEMNLAYTVLAPFSCASTNEVFQRQDGPPLVTAREISRAMVDRYAEYPGVLLWNSCNEITEELDSFLLSLYPVYVHLDPYRRPVHYANLYAQDNMRGQDLVGMNYYYGVGESAEDRHPIILRGIERAREQGLPVFYNEFNSWYGAIPGTGADALRDLFEWGVDQGMTGGVYYFRFNSDRHPGIFNGDYNTHKVIDDALHAAFDDARVSLVEMEGRQYVRIHNPRKFTLRQVYIVFEDQPEQPLADLPPGRTVDVPLPPEITGLEVQGAVHYVTHYGFTGTAPFRLFASR
;
A
#
# COMPACT_ATOMS: atom_id res chain seq x y z
N MET A 1 25.70 -8.59 16.85
CA MET A 1 25.70 -9.88 16.13
C MET A 1 25.84 -11.00 17.17
N ARG A 2 24.71 -11.55 17.65
CA ARG A 2 24.69 -12.50 18.77
C ARG A 2 24.60 -13.92 18.20
N ILE A 3 25.70 -14.66 18.17
CA ILE A 3 25.61 -16.12 18.30
C ILE A 3 25.05 -16.33 19.72
N TYR A 4 23.86 -16.92 19.85
CA TYR A 4 23.35 -17.31 21.16
C TYR A 4 24.19 -18.50 21.66
N SER A 5 25.31 -18.20 22.31
CA SER A 5 26.04 -19.17 23.14
C SER A 5 25.90 -18.72 24.60
N ALA A 6 25.01 -19.34 25.36
CA ALA A 6 24.93 -19.11 26.80
C ALA A 6 26.11 -19.81 27.49
N LEU A 7 27.13 -19.04 27.84
CA LEU A 7 28.38 -19.52 28.43
C LEU A 7 28.27 -19.58 29.96
N LEU A 8 28.19 -20.77 30.57
CA LEU A 8 28.42 -21.00 32.01
C LEU A 8 28.87 -22.46 32.31
N ILE A 9 29.62 -22.63 33.41
CA ILE A 9 30.52 -23.76 33.75
C ILE A 9 29.81 -24.92 34.51
N LEU A 10 30.23 -26.17 34.22
CA LEU A 10 29.91 -27.53 34.77
C LEU A 10 29.73 -27.69 36.33
N PRO A 11 29.10 -28.78 36.89
CA PRO A 11 29.46 -30.20 36.62
C PRO A 11 28.42 -31.37 36.73
N MET A 12 28.75 -32.45 35.99
CA MET A 12 28.65 -33.92 36.29
C MET A 12 27.34 -34.75 36.22
N LEU A 13 27.53 -35.94 35.62
CA LEU A 13 26.88 -37.27 35.78
C LEU A 13 25.66 -37.63 34.90
N CYS A 14 25.93 -38.23 33.72
CA CYS A 14 25.39 -39.54 33.27
C CYS A 14 25.81 -39.83 31.82
N ALA A 15 26.79 -40.72 31.62
CA ALA A 15 27.08 -41.28 30.29
C ALA A 15 27.62 -42.71 30.41
N VAL A 16 26.72 -43.70 30.36
CA VAL A 16 26.97 -45.02 29.76
C VAL A 16 25.65 -45.52 29.14
N ALA A 17 25.64 -45.65 27.81
CA ALA A 17 24.65 -46.33 26.94
C ALA A 17 23.20 -45.79 26.90
N GLY A 18 22.84 -45.19 25.76
CA GLY A 18 21.47 -44.82 25.38
C GLY A 18 21.18 -43.33 25.56
N ALA A 19 21.51 -42.51 24.56
CA ALA A 19 21.12 -41.09 24.59
C ALA A 19 19.59 -41.01 24.49
N GLN A 20 18.93 -40.66 25.60
CA GLN A 20 17.59 -40.08 25.61
C GLN A 20 17.78 -38.61 26.00
N VAL A 21 17.53 -37.69 25.08
CA VAL A 21 17.48 -36.26 25.38
C VAL A 21 16.04 -35.97 25.81
N TYR A 22 15.87 -35.46 27.03
CA TYR A 22 14.60 -34.95 27.54
C TYR A 22 14.76 -33.45 27.81
N TYR A 23 13.78 -32.66 27.34
CA TYR A 23 13.65 -31.19 27.43
C TYR A 23 14.60 -30.34 26.59
N PRO A 24 14.13 -29.21 26.01
CA PRO A 24 15.00 -28.11 25.64
C PRO A 24 15.36 -27.35 26.94
N ALA A 25 16.37 -27.83 27.67
CA ALA A 25 17.08 -26.93 28.57
C ALA A 25 17.92 -25.97 27.72
N ASP A 26 18.09 -24.73 28.17
CA ASP A 26 19.01 -23.75 27.56
C ASP A 26 20.35 -24.46 27.27
N ASN A 27 20.71 -24.56 25.98
CA ASN A 27 21.88 -25.26 25.39
C ASN A 27 21.65 -26.62 24.70
N ALA A 28 20.42 -27.11 24.52
CA ALA A 28 20.20 -28.37 23.78
C ALA A 28 20.42 -28.25 22.25
N PHE A 29 20.17 -27.08 21.67
CA PHE A 29 20.24 -26.85 20.22
C PHE A 29 21.19 -25.71 19.85
N HIS A 30 21.94 -25.92 18.77
CA HIS A 30 22.57 -24.89 17.96
C HIS A 30 21.52 -24.37 16.98
N ILE A 31 21.06 -23.13 17.18
CA ILE A 31 20.09 -22.48 16.29
C ILE A 31 20.82 -21.77 15.15
N LEU A 32 20.54 -22.16 13.92
CA LEU A 32 20.92 -21.46 12.71
C LEU A 32 19.69 -20.74 12.16
N ASP A 33 19.70 -19.43 12.29
CA ASP A 33 18.76 -18.56 11.62
C ASP A 33 19.32 -18.18 10.24
N MET A 34 18.74 -18.75 9.17
CA MET A 34 19.25 -18.58 7.80
C MET A 34 18.80 -17.27 7.17
N LYS A 35 17.72 -16.65 7.67
CA LYS A 35 17.15 -15.39 7.16
C LYS A 35 17.46 -14.18 8.04
N GLY A 36 17.88 -14.40 9.28
CA GLY A 36 18.19 -13.33 10.23
C GLY A 36 16.96 -12.79 10.97
N ASP A 37 15.82 -13.46 10.88
CA ASP A 37 14.51 -13.03 11.38
C ASP A 37 14.01 -13.86 12.58
N ALA A 38 14.79 -14.83 13.05
CA ALA A 38 14.32 -15.79 14.04
C ALA A 38 14.21 -15.20 15.46
N GLU A 39 13.09 -15.51 16.11
CA GLU A 39 12.84 -15.28 17.53
C GLU A 39 12.61 -16.62 18.21
N VAL A 40 13.41 -16.88 19.23
CA VAL A 40 13.37 -18.14 19.98
C VAL A 40 13.33 -17.81 21.46
N GLN A 41 12.28 -18.26 22.13
CA GLN A 41 12.10 -18.07 23.57
C GLN A 41 11.40 -19.26 24.21
N GLU A 42 11.67 -19.50 25.48
CA GLU A 42 10.93 -20.49 26.26
C GLU A 42 9.63 -19.87 26.77
N VAL A 43 8.49 -20.52 26.50
CA VAL A 43 7.16 -20.11 26.96
C VAL A 43 6.51 -21.20 27.78
N GLU A 44 5.61 -20.81 28.67
CA GLU A 44 4.70 -21.73 29.33
C GLU A 44 3.40 -21.83 28.50
N ASP A 45 3.13 -23.01 27.94
CA ASP A 45 1.87 -23.35 27.30
C ASP A 45 1.21 -24.49 28.10
N LEU A 46 0.22 -24.11 28.90
CA LEU A 46 -0.55 -25.04 29.73
C LEU A 46 -1.41 -26.01 28.91
N ASN A 47 -1.48 -25.84 27.59
CA ASN A 47 -2.21 -26.74 26.70
C ASN A 47 -1.29 -27.74 25.99
N VAL A 48 -0.04 -27.89 26.43
CA VAL A 48 0.86 -28.95 25.96
C VAL A 48 0.31 -30.30 26.44
N PRO A 49 0.11 -31.30 25.56
CA PRO A 49 -0.44 -32.60 25.91
C PRO A 49 0.59 -33.55 26.56
N LEU A 50 1.41 -33.02 27.48
CA LEU A 50 2.42 -33.76 28.24
C LEU A 50 2.15 -33.60 29.74
N ALA A 51 1.86 -34.70 30.41
CA ALA A 51 1.57 -34.71 31.85
C ALA A 51 2.74 -34.21 32.72
N ASP A 52 3.97 -34.21 32.19
CA ASP A 52 5.18 -33.83 32.90
C ASP A 52 5.72 -32.42 32.54
N SER A 53 5.19 -31.73 31.52
CA SER A 53 5.70 -30.42 31.08
C SER A 53 4.65 -29.49 30.50
N THR A 54 4.71 -28.22 30.90
CA THR A 54 4.00 -27.10 30.27
C THR A 54 4.94 -26.16 29.51
N ARG A 55 6.24 -26.47 29.45
CA ARG A 55 7.24 -25.62 28.80
C ARG A 55 7.37 -25.99 27.32
N ALA A 56 7.41 -24.98 26.46
CA ALA A 56 7.65 -25.12 25.03
C ALA A 56 8.67 -24.07 24.55
N LEU A 57 9.42 -24.42 23.52
CA LEU A 57 10.27 -23.49 22.78
C LEU A 57 9.43 -22.84 21.69
N ASP A 58 9.09 -21.56 21.88
CA ASP A 58 8.40 -20.73 20.91
C ASP A 58 9.42 -20.24 19.88
N ILE A 59 9.22 -20.63 18.62
CA ILE A 59 10.13 -20.36 17.51
C ILE A 59 9.33 -19.67 16.42
N LYS A 60 9.72 -18.46 16.06
CA LYS A 60 9.12 -17.67 15.00
C LYS A 60 10.22 -17.24 14.01
N GLY A 61 10.01 -17.41 12.72
CA GLY A 61 10.97 -17.01 11.68
C GLY A 61 11.11 -18.01 10.55
N GLU A 62 11.75 -17.61 9.46
CA GLU A 62 11.92 -18.41 8.25
C GLU A 62 13.25 -19.16 8.21
N HIS A 63 13.22 -20.39 7.70
CA HIS A 63 14.37 -21.27 7.55
C HIS A 63 15.25 -21.35 8.81
N VAL A 64 14.61 -21.62 9.96
CA VAL A 64 15.29 -21.82 11.23
C VAL A 64 15.70 -23.29 11.36
N LEU A 65 16.96 -23.57 11.66
CA LEU A 65 17.43 -24.92 11.93
C LEU A 65 17.89 -25.02 13.38
N GLY A 66 17.38 -25.98 14.13
CA GLY A 66 17.89 -26.31 15.46
C GLY A 66 18.62 -27.64 15.45
N LEU A 67 19.96 -27.62 15.45
CA LEU A 67 20.79 -28.84 15.48
C LEU A 67 21.15 -29.22 16.91
N VAL A 68 21.05 -30.49 17.30
CA VAL A 68 21.41 -30.90 18.67
C VAL A 68 22.91 -30.67 18.91
N ALA A 69 23.26 -29.86 19.93
CA ALA A 69 24.59 -29.25 20.10
C ALA A 69 25.74 -30.27 20.21
N ASP A 70 25.55 -31.33 21.02
CA ASP A 70 26.58 -32.32 21.36
C ASP A 70 26.27 -33.75 20.84
N ALA A 71 25.36 -33.88 19.88
CA ALA A 71 24.99 -35.20 19.36
C ALA A 71 26.01 -35.75 18.35
N ALA A 72 26.39 -37.01 18.52
CA ALA A 72 27.10 -37.75 17.48
C ALA A 72 26.20 -37.92 16.24
N PRO A 73 26.75 -37.89 15.01
CA PRO A 73 25.98 -38.15 13.80
C PRO A 73 25.20 -39.47 13.90
N MET A 74 23.93 -39.43 13.52
CA MET A 74 23.06 -40.60 13.59
C MET A 74 22.91 -41.21 12.19
N ALA A 75 23.37 -42.45 12.02
CA ALA A 75 23.22 -43.22 10.78
C ALA A 75 21.99 -44.15 10.82
N GLN A 76 21.52 -44.49 12.02
CA GLN A 76 20.31 -45.27 12.23
C GLN A 76 19.64 -44.85 13.55
N GLY A 77 18.32 -44.94 13.62
CA GLY A 77 17.56 -44.66 14.82
C GLY A 77 16.19 -44.06 14.52
N THR A 78 15.62 -43.36 15.50
CA THR A 78 14.33 -42.69 15.40
C THR A 78 14.42 -41.28 15.97
N LEU A 79 13.87 -40.31 15.25
CA LEU A 79 13.63 -38.95 15.72
C LEU A 79 12.15 -38.75 15.94
N LEU A 80 11.82 -37.95 16.95
CA LEU A 80 10.46 -37.60 17.26
C LEU A 80 10.41 -36.16 17.79
N VAL A 81 9.35 -35.46 17.43
CA VAL A 81 9.05 -34.11 17.92
C VAL A 81 7.56 -34.01 18.26
N LEU A 82 7.25 -33.31 19.34
CA LEU A 82 5.92 -32.76 19.61
C LEU A 82 5.99 -31.26 19.37
N TYR A 83 5.24 -30.80 18.38
CA TYR A 83 5.19 -29.39 18.03
C TYR A 83 3.76 -28.92 17.80
N ARG A 84 3.57 -27.61 17.79
CA ARG A 84 2.32 -26.96 17.43
C ARG A 84 2.59 -25.79 16.51
N GLU A 85 1.76 -25.67 15.48
CA GLU A 85 1.74 -24.48 14.63
C GLU A 85 0.78 -23.45 15.23
N MET A 86 1.26 -22.22 15.37
CA MET A 86 0.49 -21.13 15.98
C MET A 86 -0.34 -20.36 14.95
N ALA A 87 0.02 -20.43 13.66
CA ALA A 87 -0.67 -19.77 12.55
C ALA A 87 -0.75 -20.69 11.30
N PRO A 88 -1.37 -21.88 11.40
CA PRO A 88 -1.34 -22.90 10.36
C PRO A 88 -1.98 -22.46 9.03
N ILE A 89 -2.93 -21.52 9.06
CA ILE A 89 -3.61 -21.06 7.83
C ILE A 89 -2.79 -20.01 7.07
N ASP A 90 -1.98 -19.22 7.78
CA ASP A 90 -1.37 -18.00 7.22
C ASP A 90 0.14 -18.12 6.98
N ALA A 91 0.83 -19.08 7.61
CA ALA A 91 2.30 -19.13 7.63
C ALA A 91 2.88 -20.56 7.65
N ASP A 92 2.19 -21.53 7.04
CA ASP A 92 2.50 -22.98 6.98
C ASP A 92 3.93 -23.34 7.40
N ALA A 93 4.07 -24.01 8.55
CA ALA A 93 5.37 -24.31 9.11
C ALA A 93 6.03 -25.52 8.45
N ASP A 94 6.55 -25.28 7.25
CA ASP A 94 7.21 -26.24 6.39
C ASP A 94 8.39 -26.96 7.08
N GLY A 95 8.16 -28.16 7.60
CA GLY A 95 9.23 -29.12 7.87
C GLY A 95 9.86 -29.06 9.24
N ILE A 96 9.48 -29.96 10.14
CA ILE A 96 9.88 -29.92 11.57
C ILE A 96 10.97 -30.91 11.94
N LEU A 97 11.03 -32.12 11.38
CA LEU A 97 12.07 -33.10 11.75
C LEU A 97 13.25 -33.12 10.77
N LEU A 98 14.40 -32.61 11.22
CA LEU A 98 15.64 -32.54 10.44
C LEU A 98 16.59 -33.70 10.76
N PHE A 99 17.14 -34.32 9.73
CA PHE A 99 18.15 -35.37 9.83
C PHE A 99 19.14 -35.34 8.67
N ASN A 100 20.22 -36.12 8.77
CA ASN A 100 21.26 -36.16 7.75
C ASN A 100 21.87 -34.78 7.42
N ALA A 101 21.92 -33.87 8.39
CA ALA A 101 22.40 -32.51 8.18
C ALA A 101 23.95 -32.49 8.23
N ASP A 102 24.57 -32.11 7.11
CA ASP A 102 26.02 -32.09 6.93
C ASP A 102 26.62 -30.78 7.45
N TYR A 103 26.51 -30.59 8.77
CA TYR A 103 27.11 -29.46 9.47
C TYR A 103 28.23 -29.94 10.40
N PRO A 104 29.36 -29.20 10.49
CA PRO A 104 30.36 -29.42 11.53
C PRO A 104 29.76 -29.17 12.92
N ILE A 105 30.48 -29.60 13.97
CA ILE A 105 30.08 -29.36 15.37
C ILE A 105 29.96 -27.85 15.62
N ASP A 106 30.97 -27.09 15.20
CA ASP A 106 30.98 -25.63 15.19
C ASP A 106 30.26 -25.10 13.94
N ILE A 107 29.06 -24.58 14.13
CA ILE A 107 28.19 -24.05 13.07
C ILE A 107 28.44 -22.57 12.76
N SER A 108 29.39 -21.92 13.43
CA SER A 108 29.58 -20.47 13.36
C SER A 108 29.87 -20.00 11.94
N GLU A 109 30.67 -20.73 11.17
CA GLU A 109 30.96 -20.41 9.78
C GLU A 109 29.68 -20.44 8.93
N ALA A 110 28.93 -21.55 8.97
CA ALA A 110 27.69 -21.70 8.22
C ALA A 110 26.63 -20.66 8.60
N HIS A 111 26.52 -20.32 9.89
CA HIS A 111 25.63 -19.27 10.39
C HIS A 111 26.06 -17.86 9.90
N ASN A 112 27.37 -17.60 9.80
CA ASN A 112 27.88 -16.30 9.36
C ASN A 112 27.71 -16.09 7.85
N ILE A 113 27.86 -17.14 7.04
CA ILE A 113 27.74 -17.06 5.58
C ILE A 113 26.37 -17.45 5.04
N LYS A 114 25.42 -17.81 5.94
CA LYS A 114 24.06 -18.27 5.61
C LYS A 114 24.03 -19.43 4.59
N GLN A 115 25.00 -20.35 4.69
CA GLN A 115 25.09 -21.49 3.79
C GLN A 115 24.23 -22.66 4.29
N ILE A 116 23.30 -23.09 3.45
CA ILE A 116 22.53 -24.32 3.67
C ILE A 116 23.40 -25.51 3.19
N SER A 117 23.72 -26.42 4.11
CA SER A 117 24.39 -27.68 3.79
C SER A 117 23.40 -28.74 3.33
N ARG A 118 23.92 -29.82 2.75
CA ARG A 118 23.11 -31.01 2.45
C ARG A 118 22.39 -31.49 3.70
N GLN A 119 21.08 -31.65 3.60
CA GLN A 119 20.24 -32.09 4.70
C GLN A 119 18.94 -32.72 4.20
N THR A 120 18.25 -33.43 5.07
CA THR A 120 16.99 -34.11 4.76
C THR A 120 16.01 -33.89 5.90
N TRP A 121 14.75 -33.63 5.61
CA TRP A 121 13.75 -33.46 6.66
C TRP A 121 12.42 -34.08 6.27
N LEU A 122 11.65 -34.41 7.30
CA LEU A 122 10.26 -34.77 7.17
C LEU A 122 9.41 -33.51 7.39
N GLU A 123 8.51 -33.26 6.46
CA GLU A 123 7.64 -32.10 6.41
C GLU A 123 6.20 -32.51 6.40
N VAL A 124 5.41 -31.76 7.16
CA VAL A 124 3.97 -31.71 7.07
C VAL A 124 3.69 -30.35 6.45
N ASP A 125 3.04 -30.35 5.30
CA ASP A 125 2.62 -29.19 4.51
C ASP A 125 1.09 -29.21 4.45
N ASN A 126 0.46 -28.06 4.68
CA ASN A 126 -0.99 -27.94 4.86
C ASN A 126 -1.73 -28.13 3.54
N ASP A 127 -1.09 -27.78 2.44
CA ASP A 127 -1.64 -27.85 1.10
C ASP A 127 -1.30 -29.18 0.42
N SER A 128 -0.14 -29.77 0.73
CA SER A 128 0.39 -30.93 0.01
C SER A 128 0.57 -32.22 0.83
N GLY A 129 0.53 -32.14 2.15
CA GLY A 129 0.53 -33.29 3.07
C GLY A 129 1.90 -33.65 3.64
N LEU A 130 2.16 -34.95 3.89
CA LEU A 130 3.43 -35.40 4.48
C LEU A 130 4.49 -35.67 3.40
N HIS A 131 5.60 -34.93 3.44
CA HIS A 131 6.69 -34.99 2.46
C HIS A 131 8.04 -35.35 3.07
N LEU A 132 8.86 -36.02 2.27
CA LEU A 132 10.29 -36.09 2.51
C LEU A 132 11.02 -35.15 1.55
N ARG A 133 11.67 -34.14 2.12
CA ARG A 133 12.42 -33.13 1.38
C ARG A 133 13.90 -33.22 1.68
N GLY A 134 14.71 -32.68 0.79
CA GLY A 134 16.13 -32.52 1.06
C GLY A 134 16.73 -31.36 0.30
N VAL A 135 17.86 -30.89 0.80
CA VAL A 135 18.75 -29.96 0.11
C VAL A 135 19.89 -30.78 -0.46
N ASP A 136 20.13 -30.63 -1.76
CA ASP A 136 21.22 -31.32 -2.44
C ASP A 136 22.59 -30.66 -2.15
N ALA A 137 23.67 -31.21 -2.71
CA ALA A 137 25.01 -30.67 -2.51
C ALA A 137 25.24 -29.27 -3.13
N LYS A 138 24.29 -28.76 -3.93
CA LYS A 138 24.33 -27.42 -4.52
C LYS A 138 23.53 -26.40 -3.72
N GLY A 139 22.83 -26.83 -2.66
CA GLY A 139 21.95 -25.97 -1.89
C GLY A 139 20.54 -25.85 -2.47
N GLU A 140 20.16 -26.69 -3.45
CA GLU A 140 18.82 -26.67 -4.05
C GLU A 140 17.88 -27.61 -3.28
N GLU A 141 16.71 -27.09 -2.89
CA GLU A 141 15.65 -27.90 -2.27
C GLU A 141 14.93 -28.75 -3.32
N ALA A 142 14.76 -30.04 -3.02
CA ALA A 142 14.03 -30.96 -3.88
C ALA A 142 13.17 -31.95 -3.05
N PRO A 143 11.98 -32.32 -3.52
CA PRO A 143 11.26 -33.44 -2.97
C PRO A 143 12.02 -34.73 -3.24
N LEU A 144 12.41 -35.46 -2.18
CA LEU A 144 13.03 -36.77 -2.29
C LEU A 144 11.98 -37.87 -2.47
N SER A 145 10.80 -37.67 -1.88
CA SER A 145 9.55 -38.28 -2.32
C SER A 145 8.34 -37.50 -1.82
N GLY A 146 7.25 -37.65 -2.56
CA GLY A 146 5.91 -37.39 -2.06
C GLY A 146 5.05 -38.60 -2.37
N THR A 147 4.24 -39.02 -1.41
CA THR A 147 2.97 -39.63 -1.71
C THR A 147 1.94 -38.51 -1.69
N ASP A 148 1.02 -38.46 -2.66
CA ASP A 148 -0.30 -37.79 -2.50
C ASP A 148 -1.09 -38.54 -1.40
N SER A 149 -0.51 -38.66 -0.21
CA SER A 149 -1.09 -39.39 0.90
C SER A 149 -2.21 -38.52 1.43
N SER A 150 -3.42 -39.05 1.29
CA SER A 150 -4.71 -38.39 1.50
C SER A 150 -5.00 -38.03 2.97
N LYS A 151 -4.00 -37.65 3.77
CA LYS A 151 -4.14 -37.59 5.24
C LYS A 151 -3.91 -36.24 5.91
N LEU A 152 -3.68 -35.16 5.15
CA LEU A 152 -3.86 -33.80 5.69
C LEU A 152 -4.69 -32.85 4.82
N VAL A 153 -5.19 -33.31 3.66
CA VAL A 153 -6.34 -32.65 3.00
C VAL A 153 -7.65 -33.19 3.58
N SER A 154 -7.84 -33.05 4.90
CA SER A 154 -9.18 -32.85 5.44
C SER A 154 -9.37 -31.34 5.56
N ASP A 155 -10.55 -30.82 5.24
CA ASP A 155 -10.88 -29.38 5.30
C ASP A 155 -10.75 -28.72 6.71
N SER A 156 -10.05 -29.37 7.65
CA SER A 156 -9.78 -28.93 9.02
C SER A 156 -8.40 -29.41 9.50
N TRP A 157 -7.55 -28.47 9.89
CA TRP A 157 -6.30 -28.66 10.63
C TRP A 157 -6.52 -29.44 11.95
N PRO A 158 -5.50 -30.14 12.52
CA PRO A 158 -5.62 -30.82 13.81
C PRO A 158 -6.22 -29.93 14.88
N GLU A 159 -7.22 -30.47 15.59
CA GLU A 159 -8.13 -29.65 16.41
C GLU A 159 -7.39 -28.86 17.50
N THR A 160 -6.38 -29.46 18.12
CA THR A 160 -5.59 -28.85 19.21
C THR A 160 -4.38 -28.07 18.69
N GLY A 161 -4.02 -28.27 17.43
CA GLY A 161 -2.79 -27.83 16.79
C GLY A 161 -1.52 -28.58 17.21
N TRP A 162 -1.57 -29.49 18.22
CA TRP A 162 -0.40 -30.25 18.67
C TRP A 162 -0.24 -31.56 17.89
N LEU A 163 0.93 -31.73 17.29
CA LEU A 163 1.27 -32.83 16.40
C LEU A 163 2.52 -33.56 16.87
N TRP A 164 2.43 -34.88 16.92
CA TRP A 164 3.60 -35.74 16.93
C TRP A 164 4.05 -35.98 15.50
N GLN A 165 5.34 -35.85 15.27
CA GLN A 165 5.98 -36.27 14.03
C GLN A 165 7.13 -37.20 14.36
N LYS A 166 7.19 -38.36 13.71
CA LYS A 166 8.20 -39.42 13.94
C LYS A 166 8.86 -39.80 12.63
N VAL A 167 10.19 -39.85 12.64
CA VAL A 167 11.00 -40.40 11.55
C VAL A 167 11.86 -41.53 12.08
N SER A 168 11.77 -42.72 11.48
CA SER A 168 12.75 -43.79 11.67
C SER A 168 13.63 -43.91 10.43
N PHE A 169 14.94 -44.07 10.62
CA PHE A 169 15.85 -44.35 9.52
C PHE A 169 16.84 -45.45 9.91
N GLY A 170 17.05 -46.41 9.02
CA GLY A 170 17.81 -47.63 9.29
C GLY A 170 17.42 -48.76 8.34
N ASP A 171 18.25 -49.80 8.24
CA ASP A 171 18.02 -50.97 7.36
C ASP A 171 17.81 -50.63 5.86
N GLY A 172 18.33 -49.47 5.42
CA GLY A 172 18.17 -48.97 4.06
C GLY A 172 16.82 -48.30 3.79
N PHE A 173 16.04 -47.99 4.83
CA PHE A 173 14.77 -47.30 4.72
C PHE A 173 14.70 -46.04 5.58
N ILE A 174 13.89 -45.08 5.12
CA ILE A 174 13.35 -43.97 5.91
C ILE A 174 11.84 -44.20 6.03
N ARG A 175 11.31 -44.05 7.25
CA ARG A 175 9.89 -44.18 7.55
C ARG A 175 9.43 -42.93 8.29
N GLY A 176 8.32 -42.35 7.86
CA GLY A 176 7.74 -41.15 8.45
C GLY A 176 6.29 -41.38 8.83
N LYS A 177 5.85 -40.77 9.92
CA LYS A 177 4.43 -40.69 10.29
C LYS A 177 4.16 -39.48 11.16
N CYS A 178 2.91 -39.04 11.16
CA CYS A 178 2.42 -37.92 11.97
C CYS A 178 1.05 -38.26 12.56
N TRP A 179 0.76 -37.76 13.75
CA TRP A 179 -0.54 -37.93 14.38
C TRP A 179 -0.81 -36.83 15.41
N GLU A 180 -2.09 -36.60 15.71
CA GLU A 180 -2.46 -35.63 16.73
C GLU A 180 -2.02 -36.09 18.12
N ALA A 181 -1.56 -35.15 18.95
CA ALA A 181 -0.95 -35.48 20.22
C ALA A 181 -1.88 -36.14 21.25
N GLN A 182 -3.19 -35.93 21.09
CA GLN A 182 -4.24 -36.58 21.87
C GLN A 182 -4.54 -38.04 21.45
N GLN A 183 -3.93 -38.54 20.37
CA GLN A 183 -4.15 -39.89 19.85
C GLN A 183 -2.96 -40.82 20.14
N ASN A 184 -3.22 -42.13 20.19
CA ASN A 184 -2.14 -43.12 20.26
C ASN A 184 -1.32 -43.14 18.98
N GLU A 185 -0.03 -43.46 19.10
CA GLU A 185 0.84 -43.67 17.95
C GLU A 185 0.23 -44.73 17.00
N PRO A 186 0.03 -44.42 15.71
CA PRO A 186 -0.46 -45.39 14.74
C PRO A 186 0.50 -46.58 14.59
N GLU A 187 -0.05 -47.79 14.46
CA GLU A 187 0.74 -49.03 14.25
C GLU A 187 1.52 -48.99 12.91
N GLY A 188 0.94 -48.36 11.88
CA GLY A 188 1.54 -48.23 10.56
C GLY A 188 2.43 -46.99 10.41
N TRP A 189 3.22 -46.96 9.34
CA TRP A 189 3.94 -45.78 8.86
C TRP A 189 3.15 -45.13 7.72
N ASP A 190 3.00 -43.80 7.75
CA ASP A 190 2.32 -43.08 6.67
C ASP A 190 3.19 -43.00 5.41
N MET A 191 4.52 -43.01 5.59
CA MET A 191 5.51 -43.01 4.52
C MET A 191 6.61 -44.04 4.81
N GLU A 192 7.01 -44.81 3.80
CA GLU A 192 8.16 -45.71 3.84
C GLU A 192 8.92 -45.71 2.51
N MET A 193 10.22 -45.51 2.57
CA MET A 193 11.07 -45.26 1.40
C MET A 193 12.40 -45.99 1.46
N PRO A 194 12.86 -46.64 0.38
CA PRO A 194 14.17 -47.28 0.32
C PRO A 194 15.28 -46.24 0.08
N VAL A 195 15.73 -45.56 1.13
CA VAL A 195 16.79 -44.55 1.09
C VAL A 195 17.80 -44.82 2.19
N ALA A 196 19.08 -44.87 1.82
CA ALA A 196 20.17 -44.96 2.78
C ALA A 196 20.56 -43.55 3.26
N VAL A 197 20.58 -43.36 4.58
CA VAL A 197 21.07 -42.13 5.22
C VAL A 197 22.56 -42.27 5.49
N GLU A 198 23.38 -41.34 5.01
CA GLU A 198 24.85 -41.43 5.10
C GLU A 198 25.43 -41.06 6.48
N GLY A 199 24.56 -40.82 7.46
CA GLY A 199 24.93 -40.42 8.82
C GLY A 199 25.28 -38.94 8.88
N GLY A 200 24.44 -38.16 9.58
CA GLY A 200 24.62 -36.71 9.71
C GLY A 200 24.07 -36.20 11.04
N ARG A 201 24.16 -34.88 11.26
CA ARG A 201 23.52 -34.25 12.42
C ARG A 201 22.00 -34.31 12.28
N PHE A 202 21.32 -34.16 13.39
CA PHE A 202 19.86 -34.17 13.47
C PHE A 202 19.38 -33.04 14.35
N GLY A 203 18.12 -32.69 14.18
CA GLY A 203 17.54 -31.53 14.81
C GLY A 203 16.10 -31.29 14.37
N PHE A 204 15.71 -30.03 14.38
CA PHE A 204 14.49 -29.56 13.73
C PHE A 204 14.79 -28.54 12.64
N ARG A 205 13.85 -28.38 11.71
CA ARG A 205 13.80 -27.28 10.74
C ARG A 205 12.49 -26.52 10.99
N VAL A 206 12.43 -25.28 10.56
CA VAL A 206 11.21 -24.49 10.41
C VAL A 206 11.39 -23.76 9.10
N GLY A 207 10.67 -24.16 8.05
CA GLY A 207 10.80 -23.59 6.72
C GLY A 207 10.24 -22.17 6.67
N SER A 208 9.03 -21.98 7.23
CA SER A 208 8.43 -20.67 7.45
C SER A 208 7.57 -20.69 8.73
N GLY A 209 7.14 -19.53 9.24
CA GLY A 209 6.06 -19.47 10.24
C GLY A 209 6.43 -19.41 11.73
N HIS A 210 5.46 -19.82 12.56
CA HIS A 210 5.50 -19.72 14.02
C HIS A 210 5.08 -21.04 14.65
N ILE A 211 6.03 -21.72 15.30
CA ILE A 211 5.81 -22.99 15.98
C ILE A 211 6.12 -22.91 17.47
N ARG A 212 5.55 -23.85 18.23
CA ARG A 212 5.96 -24.21 19.57
C ARG A 212 6.45 -25.64 19.59
N LEU A 213 7.69 -25.87 20.03
CA LEU A 213 8.26 -27.19 20.21
C LEU A 213 8.23 -27.55 21.70
N ALA A 214 7.35 -28.49 22.06
CA ALA A 214 7.22 -28.95 23.45
C ALA A 214 8.14 -30.13 23.77
N TRP A 215 8.48 -30.94 22.76
CA TRP A 215 9.33 -32.11 22.96
C TRP A 215 10.14 -32.45 21.73
N TYR A 216 11.37 -32.91 21.93
CA TYR A 216 12.23 -33.47 20.89
C TYR A 216 13.05 -34.62 21.45
N GLY A 217 13.23 -35.68 20.67
CA GLY A 217 14.01 -36.83 21.10
C GLY A 217 14.59 -37.62 19.94
N ALA A 218 15.77 -38.18 20.20
CA ALA A 218 16.50 -39.07 19.29
C ALA A 218 16.80 -40.38 20.01
N LEU A 219 16.42 -41.50 19.39
CA LEU A 219 16.50 -42.83 19.96
C LEU A 219 17.35 -43.74 19.05
N ALA A 220 18.23 -44.54 19.65
CA ALA A 220 19.12 -45.43 18.91
C ALA A 220 18.40 -46.61 18.21
N SER A 221 17.14 -46.86 18.57
CA SER A 221 16.26 -47.85 17.96
C SER A 221 14.84 -47.31 17.92
N ASP A 222 14.01 -47.85 17.03
CA ASP A 222 12.58 -47.56 17.06
C ASP A 222 11.99 -48.05 18.39
N ALA A 223 11.32 -47.16 19.10
CA ALA A 223 10.60 -47.45 20.32
C ALA A 223 9.16 -46.94 20.15
N PRO A 224 8.14 -47.76 20.51
CA PRO A 224 6.78 -47.26 20.60
C PRO A 224 6.74 -46.16 21.66
N LEU A 225 6.04 -45.09 21.35
CA LEU A 225 5.92 -43.94 22.22
C LEU A 225 4.93 -44.14 23.33
N ARG A 226 5.05 -43.23 24.30
CA ARG A 226 4.10 -43.06 25.41
C ARG A 226 2.68 -43.17 24.87
N GLU A 227 1.84 -43.91 25.58
CA GLU A 227 0.40 -43.90 25.36
C GLU A 227 -0.09 -42.44 25.46
N ALA A 228 -1.01 -42.02 24.57
CA ALA A 228 -1.62 -40.70 24.67
C ALA A 228 -2.17 -40.53 26.10
N PRO A 229 -2.07 -39.32 26.68
CA PRO A 229 -2.52 -39.09 28.05
C PRO A 229 -3.95 -39.61 28.21
N ALA A 230 -4.20 -40.35 29.30
CA ALA A 230 -5.51 -40.92 29.56
C ALA A 230 -6.61 -39.84 29.62
N LEU A 231 -6.21 -38.59 29.90
CA LEU A 231 -7.03 -37.40 29.98
C LEU A 231 -6.24 -36.19 29.44
N PHE A 232 -6.81 -35.46 28.48
CA PHE A 232 -6.27 -34.17 28.00
C PHE A 232 -7.41 -33.17 27.78
N LEU A 233 -7.29 -31.97 28.35
CA LEU A 233 -8.28 -30.92 28.30
C LEU A 233 -7.75 -29.75 27.46
N TYR A 234 -8.57 -29.29 26.53
CA TYR A 234 -8.20 -28.22 25.62
C TYR A 234 -9.31 -27.17 25.50
N PRO A 235 -9.01 -25.86 25.66
CA PRO A 235 -9.96 -24.81 25.40
C PRO A 235 -9.84 -24.35 23.94
N PRO A 236 -10.87 -24.51 23.09
CA PRO A 236 -10.82 -24.07 21.69
C PRO A 236 -10.69 -22.55 21.53
N LYS A 237 -10.93 -21.77 22.60
CA LYS A 237 -10.63 -20.33 22.66
C LYS A 237 -9.86 -20.04 23.94
N GLN A 238 -8.64 -19.53 23.80
CA GLN A 238 -7.80 -19.16 24.93
C GLN A 238 -8.26 -17.85 25.58
N ALA A 239 -8.82 -16.91 24.82
CA ALA A 239 -9.48 -15.72 25.33
C ALA A 239 -11.00 -15.80 25.11
N ILE A 240 -11.78 -15.52 26.14
CA ILE A 240 -13.25 -15.59 26.07
C ILE A 240 -13.91 -14.31 26.60
N ALA A 241 -14.90 -13.86 25.83
CA ALA A 241 -15.73 -12.68 26.11
C ALA A 241 -16.80 -12.95 27.17
N ASP A 242 -17.41 -14.12 27.04
CA ASP A 242 -18.63 -14.47 27.75
C ASP A 242 -18.33 -15.56 28.78
N THR A 243 -18.35 -15.17 30.05
CA THR A 243 -18.31 -16.11 31.18
C THR A 243 -19.54 -17.00 31.25
N GLY A 244 -20.56 -16.71 30.45
CA GLY A 244 -21.77 -17.47 30.24
C GLY A 244 -21.53 -18.84 29.64
N VAL A 245 -20.51 -19.01 28.79
CA VAL A 245 -20.24 -20.26 28.04
C VAL A 245 -18.75 -20.34 27.70
N VAL A 246 -18.04 -21.24 28.38
CA VAL A 246 -16.66 -21.64 28.06
C VAL A 246 -16.70 -22.98 27.35
N PRO A 247 -16.51 -23.04 26.03
CA PRO A 247 -16.34 -24.31 25.35
C PRO A 247 -15.02 -24.96 25.79
N LEU A 248 -15.04 -26.27 25.96
CA LEU A 248 -13.89 -27.10 26.34
C LEU A 248 -13.97 -28.41 25.58
N TRP A 249 -12.83 -28.94 25.16
CA TRP A 249 -12.71 -30.27 24.57
C TRP A 249 -11.96 -31.16 25.53
N LEU A 250 -12.55 -32.29 25.89
CA LEU A 250 -11.89 -33.30 26.69
C LEU A 250 -11.59 -34.51 25.82
N TYR A 251 -10.32 -34.80 25.68
CA TYR A 251 -9.82 -36.00 25.06
C TYR A 251 -9.55 -37.04 26.14
N THR A 252 -10.02 -38.26 25.93
CA THR A 252 -9.79 -39.40 26.82
C THR A 252 -9.20 -40.56 26.05
N ASN A 253 -8.29 -41.32 26.66
CA ASN A 253 -7.69 -42.52 26.07
C ASN A 253 -7.76 -43.69 27.07
N LEU A 254 -8.94 -44.29 27.21
CA LEU A 254 -9.22 -45.21 28.31
C LEU A 254 -9.00 -46.68 27.92
N ALA A 255 -8.35 -47.45 28.79
CA ALA A 255 -8.09 -48.88 28.55
C ALA A 255 -9.37 -49.72 28.39
N ALA A 256 -10.50 -49.27 28.96
CA ALA A 256 -11.79 -49.94 28.83
C ALA A 256 -12.94 -48.93 28.78
N ALA A 257 -13.93 -49.23 27.95
CA ALA A 257 -15.19 -48.50 27.91
C ALA A 257 -15.93 -48.70 29.22
N GLY A 258 -16.56 -47.65 29.73
CA GLY A 258 -17.32 -47.75 30.96
C GLY A 258 -17.75 -46.41 31.50
N GLU A 259 -18.44 -46.48 32.64
CA GLU A 259 -18.78 -45.32 33.44
C GLU A 259 -17.58 -44.89 34.29
N HIS A 260 -17.11 -43.67 34.08
CA HIS A 260 -16.00 -43.09 34.82
C HIS A 260 -16.44 -41.81 35.52
N GLU A 261 -15.93 -41.58 36.72
CA GLU A 261 -16.18 -40.36 37.47
C GLU A 261 -15.23 -39.25 36.98
N LEU A 262 -15.75 -38.33 36.18
CA LEU A 262 -15.04 -37.12 35.76
C LEU A 262 -15.36 -35.99 36.74
N SER A 263 -14.32 -35.44 37.36
CA SER A 263 -14.38 -34.18 38.10
C SER A 263 -13.80 -33.05 37.25
N LEU A 264 -14.60 -32.03 36.98
CA LEU A 264 -14.13 -30.78 36.40
C LEU A 264 -14.15 -29.71 37.50
N SER A 265 -13.07 -28.95 37.63
CA SER A 265 -12.99 -27.82 38.54
C SER A 265 -12.40 -26.61 37.86
N LEU A 266 -13.01 -25.46 38.09
CA LEU A 266 -12.56 -24.20 37.57
C LEU A 266 -11.86 -23.43 38.71
N HIS A 267 -10.65 -22.95 38.45
CA HIS A 267 -9.80 -22.24 39.41
C HIS A 267 -9.43 -20.86 38.89
N HIS A 268 -9.36 -19.88 39.80
CA HIS A 268 -8.95 -18.50 39.50
C HIS A 268 -8.04 -18.00 40.61
N ALA A 269 -6.91 -17.40 40.25
CA ALA A 269 -5.89 -16.96 41.20
C ALA A 269 -5.49 -18.08 42.21
N GLY A 270 -5.47 -19.33 41.76
CA GLY A 270 -5.17 -20.52 42.58
C GLY A 270 -6.31 -21.01 43.49
N GLU A 271 -7.47 -20.34 43.51
CA GLU A 271 -8.64 -20.75 44.29
C GLU A 271 -9.67 -21.50 43.44
N ARG A 272 -10.17 -22.65 43.94
CA ARG A 272 -11.25 -23.40 43.29
C ARG A 272 -12.57 -22.64 43.40
N PHE A 273 -13.09 -22.20 42.26
CA PHE A 273 -14.29 -21.39 42.18
C PHE A 273 -15.57 -22.22 42.02
N ALA A 274 -15.49 -23.22 41.14
CA ALA A 274 -16.60 -24.13 40.85
C ALA A 274 -16.06 -25.53 40.57
N GLY A 275 -16.94 -26.52 40.62
CA GLY A 275 -16.63 -27.82 40.10
C GLY A 275 -17.83 -28.74 40.11
N ILE A 276 -17.75 -29.76 39.29
CA ILE A 276 -18.75 -30.78 39.14
C ILE A 276 -18.05 -32.12 39.09
N THR A 277 -18.69 -33.12 39.68
CA THR A 277 -18.27 -34.52 39.54
C THR A 277 -19.45 -35.25 38.92
N ARG A 278 -19.21 -35.92 37.79
CA ARG A 278 -20.22 -36.67 37.05
C ARG A 278 -19.68 -38.02 36.65
N THR A 279 -20.53 -39.03 36.76
CA THR A 279 -20.30 -40.31 36.13
C THR A 279 -20.72 -40.18 34.66
N LEU A 280 -19.77 -40.30 33.75
CA LEU A 280 -20.00 -40.24 32.31
C LEU A 280 -19.53 -41.54 31.67
N SER A 281 -20.23 -41.99 30.64
CA SER A 281 -19.81 -43.16 29.87
C SER A 281 -18.82 -42.71 28.80
N PHE A 282 -17.58 -43.18 28.91
CA PHE A 282 -16.56 -42.96 27.89
C PHE A 282 -16.28 -44.28 27.15
N PRO A 283 -16.01 -44.21 25.83
CA PRO A 283 -15.58 -45.39 25.08
C PRO A 283 -14.16 -45.83 25.48
N ALA A 284 -13.77 -47.04 25.07
CA ALA A 284 -12.39 -47.48 25.14
C ALA A 284 -11.59 -46.79 24.02
N GLY A 285 -10.32 -46.48 24.28
CA GLY A 285 -9.43 -45.80 23.35
C GLY A 285 -9.66 -44.30 23.25
N PRO A 286 -9.09 -43.64 22.21
CA PRO A 286 -9.18 -42.20 22.01
C PRO A 286 -10.62 -41.74 21.73
N ALA A 287 -11.08 -40.74 22.46
CA ALA A 287 -12.37 -40.09 22.21
C ALA A 287 -12.36 -38.63 22.65
N ARG A 288 -13.05 -37.77 21.88
CA ARG A 288 -13.32 -36.38 22.23
C ARG A 288 -14.74 -36.26 22.79
N THR A 289 -14.85 -35.50 23.87
CA THR A 289 -16.13 -35.09 24.46
C THR A 289 -16.16 -33.57 24.59
N ASP A 290 -17.22 -32.95 24.07
CA ASP A 290 -17.40 -31.51 24.16
C ASP A 290 -18.04 -31.14 25.50
N PHE A 291 -17.34 -30.31 26.24
CA PHE A 291 -17.79 -29.75 27.49
C PHE A 291 -18.09 -28.27 27.33
N THR A 292 -18.97 -27.78 28.20
CA THR A 292 -19.23 -26.36 28.31
C THR A 292 -19.23 -25.96 29.77
N ALA A 293 -18.35 -25.06 30.20
CA ALA A 293 -18.55 -24.42 31.49
C ALA A 293 -19.53 -23.25 31.27
N SER A 294 -20.75 -23.36 31.75
CA SER A 294 -21.79 -22.35 31.48
C SER A 294 -22.46 -21.84 32.74
N SER A 295 -22.71 -20.52 32.82
CA SER A 295 -23.61 -19.96 33.84
C SER A 295 -25.08 -19.95 33.38
N HIS A 296 -25.37 -20.30 32.11
CA HIS A 296 -26.72 -20.30 31.55
C HIS A 296 -27.52 -21.57 31.92
N PRO A 297 -28.76 -21.43 32.40
CA PRO A 297 -29.60 -22.56 32.82
C PRO A 297 -30.17 -23.39 31.65
N SER A 298 -30.00 -22.94 30.39
CA SER A 298 -30.59 -23.55 29.19
C SER A 298 -29.65 -24.48 28.41
N VAL A 299 -28.38 -24.61 28.80
CA VAL A 299 -27.43 -25.53 28.15
C VAL A 299 -27.69 -26.96 28.62
N ARG A 300 -27.55 -27.95 27.74
CA ARG A 300 -27.78 -29.38 28.07
C ARG A 300 -26.96 -29.77 29.32
N GLU A 301 -27.63 -30.25 30.37
CA GLU A 301 -27.00 -30.48 31.68
C GLU A 301 -25.92 -31.57 31.69
N GLU A 302 -25.92 -32.47 30.70
CA GLU A 302 -25.11 -33.67 30.69
C GLU A 302 -23.59 -33.39 30.64
N TYR A 303 -23.18 -32.33 29.92
CA TYR A 303 -21.76 -31.94 29.74
C TYR A 303 -21.48 -30.49 30.16
N THR A 304 -22.34 -29.93 31.03
CA THR A 304 -22.23 -28.53 31.46
C THR A 304 -21.69 -28.40 32.89
N VAL A 305 -20.57 -27.70 33.07
CA VAL A 305 -20.12 -27.23 34.39
C VAL A 305 -20.85 -25.94 34.71
N ARG A 306 -21.78 -25.96 35.67
CA ARG A 306 -22.50 -24.74 36.04
C ARG A 306 -21.56 -23.74 36.72
N LEU A 307 -21.24 -22.67 36.01
CA LEU A 307 -20.53 -21.53 36.56
C LEU A 307 -21.49 -20.74 37.45
N ARG A 308 -20.99 -20.21 38.57
CA ARG A 308 -21.78 -19.23 39.33
C ARG A 308 -22.01 -18.01 38.42
N PRO A 309 -23.19 -17.39 38.46
CA PRO A 309 -23.35 -16.09 37.83
C PRO A 309 -22.32 -15.14 38.47
N ASN A 310 -21.45 -14.54 37.66
CA ASN A 310 -20.27 -13.72 38.03
C ASN A 310 -18.98 -14.51 38.26
N VAL A 311 -18.41 -15.05 37.19
CA VAL A 311 -17.02 -15.52 37.14
C VAL A 311 -16.11 -14.28 37.09
N PRO A 312 -15.17 -14.08 38.05
CA PRO A 312 -14.17 -13.02 37.99
C PRO A 312 -13.41 -12.93 36.65
N ARG A 313 -12.95 -11.73 36.28
CA ARG A 313 -12.10 -11.49 35.10
C ARG A 313 -10.65 -11.92 35.40
N GLY A 314 -9.89 -12.31 34.38
CA GLY A 314 -8.46 -12.67 34.51
C GLY A 314 -8.13 -14.07 34.02
N ASP A 315 -7.00 -14.61 34.49
CA ASP A 315 -6.52 -15.95 34.13
C ASP A 315 -7.22 -17.03 34.95
N TRP A 316 -7.71 -18.03 34.24
CA TRP A 316 -8.44 -19.15 34.78
C TRP A 316 -7.80 -20.46 34.38
N HIS A 317 -7.88 -21.43 35.27
CA HIS A 317 -7.44 -22.79 35.01
C HIS A 317 -8.63 -23.72 35.13
N VAL A 318 -8.89 -24.51 34.10
CA VAL A 318 -9.84 -25.61 34.14
C VAL A 318 -9.06 -26.89 34.41
N GLN A 319 -9.29 -27.51 35.55
CA GLN A 319 -8.71 -28.78 35.90
C GLN A 319 -9.72 -29.89 35.69
N ALA A 320 -9.37 -30.90 34.90
CA ALA A 320 -10.10 -32.15 34.75
C ALA A 320 -9.42 -33.25 35.57
N ALA A 321 -10.20 -34.14 36.16
CA ALA A 321 -9.72 -35.31 36.88
C ALA A 321 -10.60 -36.52 36.59
N LEU A 322 -9.98 -37.63 36.18
CA LEU A 322 -10.65 -38.90 35.84
C LEU A 322 -9.92 -40.03 36.58
N GLY A 323 -10.48 -40.46 37.72
CA GLY A 323 -9.78 -41.39 38.62
C GLY A 323 -8.54 -40.73 39.26
N ASN A 324 -7.35 -41.27 38.99
CA ASN A 324 -6.07 -40.71 39.45
C ASN A 324 -5.40 -39.77 38.43
N GLU A 325 -5.96 -39.68 37.22
CA GLU A 325 -5.41 -38.86 36.13
C GLU A 325 -5.98 -37.45 36.25
N THR A 326 -5.13 -36.43 36.09
CA THR A 326 -5.54 -35.03 36.13
C THR A 326 -4.87 -34.24 35.03
N ASP A 327 -5.60 -33.30 34.44
CA ASP A 327 -5.06 -32.37 33.46
C ASP A 327 -5.59 -30.96 33.68
N THR A 328 -4.87 -29.93 33.22
CA THR A 328 -5.22 -28.52 33.43
C THR A 328 -5.06 -27.70 32.15
N ALA A 329 -6.16 -27.06 31.72
CA ALA A 329 -6.16 -26.08 30.64
C ALA A 329 -6.23 -24.65 31.18
N ALA A 330 -5.71 -23.67 30.43
CA ALA A 330 -5.83 -22.26 30.78
C ALA A 330 -6.74 -21.48 29.83
N ILE A 331 -7.55 -20.60 30.40
CA ILE A 331 -8.39 -19.65 29.67
C ILE A 331 -8.23 -18.26 30.28
N HIS A 332 -8.33 -17.23 29.46
CA HIS A 332 -8.33 -15.84 29.89
C HIS A 332 -9.72 -15.24 29.67
N VAL A 333 -10.35 -14.78 30.75
CA VAL A 333 -11.67 -14.14 30.69
C VAL A 333 -11.47 -12.64 30.55
N ILE A 334 -11.76 -12.11 29.36
CA ILE A 334 -11.64 -10.68 29.05
C ILE A 334 -12.86 -9.93 29.57
N ASP A 335 -12.60 -8.75 30.10
CA ASP A 335 -13.61 -7.79 30.50
C ASP A 335 -14.21 -7.04 29.29
N THR A 336 -15.12 -7.73 28.59
CA THR A 336 -16.42 -7.19 28.17
C THR A 336 -16.61 -5.67 28.25
N GLU A 337 -17.00 -5.28 29.46
CA GLU A 337 -17.45 -3.94 29.80
C GLU A 337 -16.29 -2.96 29.86
N ALA A 338 -15.08 -3.38 30.25
CA ALA A 338 -13.91 -2.50 30.22
C ALA A 338 -13.41 -2.24 28.80
N VAL A 339 -13.47 -3.22 27.90
CA VAL A 339 -13.17 -3.02 26.48
C VAL A 339 -14.18 -2.04 25.88
N ASP A 340 -15.48 -2.24 26.14
CA ASP A 340 -16.53 -1.32 25.69
C ASP A 340 -16.42 0.10 26.31
N ALA A 341 -16.05 0.18 27.59
CA ALA A 341 -15.77 1.45 28.26
C ALA A 341 -14.56 2.17 27.63
N SER A 342 -13.57 1.42 27.15
CA SER A 342 -12.42 2.00 26.45
C SER A 342 -12.80 2.53 25.06
N PHE A 343 -13.68 1.85 24.32
CA PHE A 343 -14.28 2.41 23.10
C PHE A 343 -15.07 3.68 23.41
N THR A 344 -15.86 3.68 24.49
CA THR A 344 -16.59 4.85 24.95
C THR A 344 -15.65 6.01 25.28
N ALA A 345 -14.49 5.74 25.90
CA ALA A 345 -13.49 6.76 26.19
C ALA A 345 -12.85 7.35 24.92
N VAL A 346 -12.57 6.52 23.91
CA VAL A 346 -12.09 6.97 22.59
C VAL A 346 -13.13 7.87 21.92
N GLU A 347 -14.40 7.46 21.89
CA GLU A 347 -15.49 8.27 21.32
C GLU A 347 -15.67 9.58 22.06
N GLN A 348 -15.65 9.57 23.40
CA GLN A 348 -15.74 10.79 24.22
C GLN A 348 -14.58 11.74 23.95
N ALA A 349 -13.36 11.23 23.78
CA ALA A 349 -12.21 12.06 23.41
C ALA A 349 -12.40 12.68 22.02
N VAL A 350 -12.88 11.90 21.04
CA VAL A 350 -13.20 12.40 19.69
C VAL A 350 -14.24 13.52 19.74
N GLU A 351 -15.35 13.32 20.47
CA GLU A 351 -16.39 14.34 20.61
C GLU A 351 -15.92 15.58 21.36
N ALA A 352 -15.11 15.42 22.42
CA ALA A 352 -14.53 16.54 23.15
C ALA A 352 -13.59 17.38 22.27
N ILE A 353 -12.78 16.74 21.42
CA ILE A 353 -11.91 17.44 20.48
C ILE A 353 -12.75 18.11 19.38
N ASN A 354 -13.77 17.44 18.82
CA ASN A 354 -14.68 18.06 17.85
C ASN A 354 -15.35 19.32 18.42
N ALA A 355 -15.71 19.33 19.70
CA ALA A 355 -16.30 20.49 20.35
C ALA A 355 -15.35 21.71 20.42
N LEU A 356 -14.03 21.53 20.27
CA LEU A 356 -13.06 22.63 20.14
C LEU A 356 -13.12 23.33 18.77
N PHE A 357 -13.83 22.73 17.80
CA PHE A 357 -13.96 23.18 16.42
C PHE A 357 -15.46 23.25 16.03
N PRO A 358 -16.19 24.30 16.46
CA PRO A 358 -17.64 24.40 16.22
C PRO A 358 -18.01 24.45 14.73
N ASP A 359 -17.07 24.83 13.86
CA ASP A 359 -17.16 24.64 12.42
C ASP A 359 -16.12 23.60 11.98
N SER A 360 -16.58 22.49 11.40
CA SER A 360 -15.72 21.46 10.80
C SER A 360 -14.67 22.01 9.83
N LYS A 361 -14.96 23.12 9.13
CA LYS A 361 -13.99 23.79 8.23
C LYS A 361 -12.83 24.45 8.97
N SER A 362 -12.97 24.71 10.27
CA SER A 362 -11.92 25.28 11.12
C SER A 362 -10.95 24.23 11.66
N MET A 363 -11.30 22.94 11.56
CA MET A 363 -10.45 21.86 12.04
C MET A 363 -9.35 21.56 11.01
N PRO A 364 -8.06 21.59 11.39
CA PRO A 364 -6.97 21.14 10.54
C PRO A 364 -7.22 19.74 9.98
N GLY A 365 -6.86 19.51 8.71
CA GLY A 365 -7.10 18.25 8.03
C GLY A 365 -6.46 17.07 8.75
N GLU A 366 -5.25 17.25 9.28
CA GLU A 366 -4.48 16.23 10.00
C GLU A 366 -5.18 15.79 11.30
N ILE A 367 -5.91 16.69 11.95
CA ILE A 367 -6.73 16.37 13.12
C ILE A 367 -7.99 15.62 12.66
N GLN A 368 -8.65 16.07 11.59
CA GLN A 368 -9.82 15.37 11.05
C GLN A 368 -9.50 13.92 10.67
N VAL A 369 -8.34 13.68 10.05
CA VAL A 369 -7.84 12.33 9.71
C VAL A 369 -7.75 11.45 10.95
N VAL A 370 -7.10 11.93 12.01
CA VAL A 370 -6.90 11.16 13.25
C VAL A 370 -8.24 10.85 13.93
N LEU A 371 -9.12 11.85 14.04
CA LEU A 371 -10.43 11.65 14.66
C LEU A 371 -11.33 10.72 13.84
N GLY A 372 -11.27 10.83 12.51
CA GLY A 372 -11.98 9.96 11.58
C GLY A 372 -11.56 8.50 11.74
N ALA A 373 -10.26 8.24 11.77
CA ALA A 373 -9.72 6.90 11.96
C ALA A 373 -10.08 6.34 13.35
N ALA A 374 -9.91 7.14 14.41
CA ALA A 374 -10.25 6.70 15.77
C ALA A 374 -11.73 6.35 15.92
N ARG A 375 -12.64 7.15 15.34
CA ARG A 375 -14.07 6.88 15.33
C ARG A 375 -14.41 5.61 14.54
N ALA A 376 -13.80 5.43 13.36
CA ALA A 376 -14.03 4.26 12.52
C ALA A 376 -13.61 2.96 13.23
N HIS A 377 -12.44 2.96 13.86
CA HIS A 377 -11.97 1.83 14.68
C HIS A 377 -12.86 1.58 15.90
N ALA A 378 -13.34 2.62 16.58
CA ALA A 378 -14.25 2.43 17.72
C ALA A 378 -15.57 1.77 17.30
N ALA A 379 -16.17 2.21 16.19
CA ALA A 379 -17.39 1.62 15.65
C ALA A 379 -17.17 0.15 15.24
N TYR A 380 -16.13 -0.13 14.45
CA TYR A 380 -15.83 -1.48 14.00
C TYR A 380 -15.48 -2.43 15.16
N GLY A 381 -14.70 -1.94 16.11
CA GLY A 381 -14.34 -2.72 17.29
C GLY A 381 -15.54 -3.09 18.16
N ARG A 382 -16.57 -2.25 18.25
CA ARG A 382 -17.84 -2.59 18.92
C ARG A 382 -18.65 -3.63 18.14
N GLU A 383 -18.66 -3.58 16.80
CA GLU A 383 -19.27 -4.64 15.97
C GLU A 383 -18.63 -6.00 16.28
N LEU A 384 -17.29 -6.07 16.23
CA LEU A 384 -16.52 -7.27 16.56
C LEU A 384 -16.78 -7.76 17.99
N LEU A 385 -16.86 -6.82 18.95
CA LEU A 385 -17.16 -7.15 20.35
C LEU A 385 -18.56 -7.77 20.49
N ALA A 386 -19.55 -7.23 19.77
CA ALA A 386 -20.92 -7.76 19.75
C ALA A 386 -21.00 -9.16 19.09
N GLU A 387 -20.11 -9.46 18.15
CA GLU A 387 -19.93 -10.79 17.54
C GLU A 387 -19.15 -11.78 18.44
N GLY A 388 -18.64 -11.33 19.59
CA GLY A 388 -17.82 -12.14 20.49
C GLY A 388 -16.36 -12.33 20.03
N ARG A 389 -15.88 -11.50 19.09
CA ARG A 389 -14.51 -11.49 18.54
C ARG A 389 -13.63 -10.50 19.31
N VAL A 390 -13.39 -10.79 20.58
CA VAL A 390 -12.79 -9.83 21.53
C VAL A 390 -11.35 -9.47 21.21
N ASP A 391 -10.54 -10.42 20.75
CA ASP A 391 -9.13 -10.16 20.44
C ASP A 391 -9.00 -9.17 19.28
N GLU A 392 -9.84 -9.33 18.26
CA GLU A 392 -9.91 -8.43 17.11
C GLU A 392 -10.48 -7.05 17.49
N ALA A 393 -11.50 -7.02 18.36
CA ALA A 393 -12.02 -5.79 18.92
C ALA A 393 -10.93 -5.04 19.71
N THR A 394 -10.19 -5.72 20.58
CA THR A 394 -9.12 -5.14 21.39
C THR A 394 -7.97 -4.61 20.51
N ARG A 395 -7.63 -5.34 19.45
CA ARG A 395 -6.65 -4.89 18.45
C ARG A 395 -7.11 -3.61 17.75
N THR A 396 -8.37 -3.58 17.32
CA THR A 396 -9.01 -2.41 16.70
C THR A 396 -9.05 -1.21 17.65
N LEU A 397 -9.35 -1.42 18.94
CA LEU A 397 -9.28 -0.41 19.99
C LEU A 397 -7.87 0.20 20.09
N ASN A 398 -6.83 -0.66 20.10
CA ASN A 398 -5.45 -0.19 20.15
C ASN A 398 -5.08 0.69 18.94
N TYR A 399 -5.62 0.39 17.75
CA TYR A 399 -5.44 1.27 16.59
C TYR A 399 -6.09 2.64 16.75
N GLY A 400 -7.30 2.69 17.29
CA GLY A 400 -7.96 3.96 17.63
C GLY A 400 -7.18 4.78 18.66
N ILE A 401 -6.67 4.12 19.71
CA ILE A 401 -5.82 4.75 20.74
C ILE A 401 -4.51 5.25 20.14
N ASN A 402 -3.83 4.45 19.32
CA ASN A 402 -2.59 4.84 18.65
C ASN A 402 -2.78 6.05 17.73
N GLY A 403 -3.89 6.11 17.01
CA GLY A 403 -4.27 7.30 16.24
C GLY A 403 -4.42 8.54 17.14
N LEU A 404 -5.20 8.46 18.21
CA LEU A 404 -5.36 9.58 19.15
C LEU A 404 -4.04 10.00 19.81
N ASN A 405 -3.12 9.06 20.05
CA ASN A 405 -1.81 9.36 20.63
C ASN A 405 -0.93 10.23 19.71
N GLU A 406 -1.18 10.26 18.39
CA GLU A 406 -0.50 11.21 17.49
C GLU A 406 -0.77 12.67 17.86
N LEU A 407 -1.94 12.95 18.45
CA LEU A 407 -2.33 14.28 18.94
C LEU A 407 -1.61 14.66 20.24
N LYS A 408 -0.73 13.81 20.77
CA LYS A 408 0.22 14.19 21.84
C LYS A 408 1.52 14.76 21.27
N GLY A 409 1.81 14.52 19.99
CA GLY A 409 3.01 14.96 19.30
C GLY A 409 2.79 16.22 18.43
N PRO A 410 3.47 16.32 17.27
CA PRO A 410 3.43 17.52 16.41
C PRO A 410 2.01 17.95 15.99
N LYS A 411 1.11 17.01 15.74
CA LYS A 411 -0.30 17.30 15.38
C LYS A 411 -1.06 17.95 16.53
N GLY A 412 -0.78 17.54 17.77
CA GLY A 412 -1.34 18.13 18.98
C GLY A 412 -0.85 19.54 19.26
N ALA A 413 0.40 19.84 18.90
CA ALA A 413 0.98 21.16 19.09
C ALA A 413 0.23 22.27 18.33
N ILE A 414 -0.55 21.91 17.30
CA ILE A 414 -1.44 22.84 16.60
C ILE A 414 -2.47 23.46 17.56
N ARG A 415 -2.94 22.68 18.55
CA ARG A 415 -3.91 23.11 19.56
C ARG A 415 -3.54 22.51 20.92
N PRO A 416 -2.77 23.22 21.76
CA PRO A 416 -2.33 22.73 23.07
C PRO A 416 -3.47 22.27 23.99
N GLU A 417 -4.71 22.75 23.76
CA GLU A 417 -5.89 22.34 24.51
C GLU A 417 -6.31 20.88 24.28
N ILE A 418 -5.81 20.22 23.23
CA ILE A 418 -6.12 18.82 22.92
C ILE A 418 -5.47 17.86 23.92
N GLY A 419 -4.24 18.11 24.34
CA GLY A 419 -3.49 17.22 25.24
C GLY A 419 -4.26 16.80 26.50
N PRO A 420 -4.84 17.75 27.27
CA PRO A 420 -5.67 17.45 28.43
C PRO A 420 -6.89 16.55 28.14
N LEU A 421 -7.49 16.64 26.94
CA LEU A 421 -8.66 15.84 26.56
C LEU A 421 -8.34 14.36 26.34
N LEU A 422 -7.07 14.01 26.16
CA LEU A 422 -6.61 12.64 25.95
C LEU A 422 -6.29 11.90 27.25
N THR A 423 -6.43 12.54 28.42
CA THR A 423 -6.06 11.95 29.73
C THR A 423 -6.92 10.75 30.13
N GLY A 424 -8.15 10.65 29.60
CA GLY A 424 -9.04 9.49 29.80
C GLY A 424 -8.86 8.37 28.77
N VAL A 425 -8.06 8.59 27.72
CA VAL A 425 -7.72 7.55 26.74
C VAL A 425 -6.63 6.68 27.35
N PRO A 426 -6.80 5.35 27.42
CA PRO A 426 -5.77 4.46 27.96
C PRO A 426 -4.41 4.73 27.30
N ALA A 427 -3.34 4.69 28.08
CA ALA A 427 -2.02 4.50 27.49
C ALA A 427 -2.11 3.20 26.67
N SER A 428 -1.64 3.23 25.42
CA SER A 428 -1.73 2.08 24.52
C SER A 428 -1.23 0.82 25.25
N SER A 429 -1.84 -0.33 24.95
CA SER A 429 -1.18 -1.61 25.24
C SER A 429 0.25 -1.55 24.67
N PRO A 430 1.27 -2.10 25.34
CA PRO A 430 2.57 -2.28 24.71
C PRO A 430 2.33 -2.91 23.33
N HIS A 431 2.93 -2.30 22.31
CA HIS A 431 2.81 -2.72 20.92
C HIS A 431 2.86 -4.25 20.83
N PRO A 432 2.04 -4.94 20.01
CA PRO A 432 2.45 -6.25 19.53
C PRO A 432 3.88 -6.07 19.00
N GLU A 433 4.80 -6.85 19.56
CA GLU A 433 6.23 -6.63 19.51
C GLU A 433 6.65 -6.14 18.12
N GLN A 434 7.34 -4.99 18.08
CA GLN A 434 7.93 -4.49 16.84
C GLN A 434 8.70 -5.65 16.21
N GLY A 435 8.17 -6.20 15.11
CA GLY A 435 8.87 -7.24 14.37
C GLY A 435 10.25 -6.69 14.04
N LYS A 436 11.31 -7.40 14.44
CA LYS A 436 12.67 -6.99 14.10
C LYS A 436 12.73 -6.82 12.59
N GLY A 437 13.03 -5.60 12.16
CA GLY A 437 12.94 -5.20 10.76
C GLY A 437 13.68 -6.18 9.86
N GLY A 438 12.96 -6.80 8.94
CA GLY A 438 13.57 -7.57 7.85
C GLY A 438 14.51 -6.69 7.01
N GLU A 439 15.30 -7.29 6.11
CA GLU A 439 16.33 -6.63 5.29
C GLU A 439 15.83 -5.58 4.26
N GLY A 440 14.60 -5.06 4.41
CA GLY A 440 14.07 -3.96 3.61
C GLY A 440 14.52 -2.58 4.11
N THR A 441 14.60 -1.59 3.22
CA THR A 441 14.82 -0.19 3.61
C THR A 441 13.57 0.31 4.33
N HIS A 442 13.63 0.35 5.66
CA HIS A 442 12.54 0.85 6.51
C HIS A 442 12.31 2.34 6.27
N VAL A 443 11.08 2.82 6.39
CA VAL A 443 10.81 4.26 6.52
C VAL A 443 10.67 4.61 8.01
N VAL A 444 11.44 5.58 8.49
CA VAL A 444 11.42 6.02 9.89
C VAL A 444 10.34 7.06 10.13
N TYR A 445 9.46 6.79 11.08
CA TYR A 445 8.40 7.67 11.56
C TYR A 445 8.18 7.53 13.08
N ASP A 446 8.26 8.64 13.81
CA ASP A 446 7.90 8.69 15.22
C ASP A 446 6.72 9.67 15.42
N PRO A 447 5.61 9.27 16.09
CA PRO A 447 4.51 10.19 16.35
C PRO A 447 4.90 11.37 17.27
N ALA A 448 6.02 11.30 17.98
CA ALA A 448 6.49 12.36 18.87
C ALA A 448 7.22 13.50 18.14
N TRP A 449 7.77 13.26 16.94
CA TRP A 449 8.55 14.28 16.23
C TRP A 449 8.52 14.16 14.70
N ARG A 450 8.78 15.25 13.98
CA ARG A 450 8.99 15.23 12.51
C ARG A 450 10.06 16.22 12.07
N VAL A 451 10.78 15.87 11.01
CA VAL A 451 11.70 16.79 10.33
C VAL A 451 10.95 17.65 9.33
N ARG A 452 11.15 18.96 9.40
CA ARG A 452 10.69 19.92 8.39
C ARG A 452 11.86 20.76 7.89
N PHE A 453 12.11 20.73 6.59
CA PHE A 453 13.02 21.65 5.92
C PHE A 453 12.31 22.96 5.57
N GLY A 454 12.98 24.10 5.71
CA GLY A 454 12.50 25.39 5.21
C GLY A 454 13.11 25.74 3.84
N ALA A 455 12.98 27.00 3.44
CA ALA A 455 13.51 27.48 2.17
C ALA A 455 15.05 27.58 2.22
N PRO A 456 15.78 26.96 1.27
CA PRO A 456 17.23 26.98 1.26
C PRO A 456 17.77 28.35 0.84
N LEU A 457 18.91 28.76 1.42
CA LEU A 457 19.75 29.83 0.91
C LEU A 457 20.79 29.23 -0.03
N LEU A 458 20.63 29.54 -1.32
CA LEU A 458 21.51 29.06 -2.38
C LEU A 458 22.60 30.09 -2.64
N GLU A 459 23.86 29.63 -2.74
CA GLU A 459 24.96 30.48 -3.20
C GLU A 459 24.74 31.02 -4.62
N ALA A 460 24.16 30.20 -5.50
CA ALA A 460 23.75 30.54 -6.86
C ALA A 460 22.40 29.91 -7.20
N GLN A 461 21.58 30.60 -7.99
CA GLN A 461 20.28 30.13 -8.49
C GLN A 461 20.39 29.38 -9.83
N ALA A 462 21.53 29.52 -10.50
CA ALA A 462 21.95 28.65 -11.58
C ALA A 462 23.42 28.27 -11.34
N MET A 463 23.73 26.97 -11.33
CA MET A 463 25.03 26.42 -10.97
C MET A 463 25.79 25.92 -12.21
N VAL A 464 27.11 25.95 -12.17
CA VAL A 464 27.98 25.56 -13.29
C VAL A 464 28.66 24.24 -12.99
N MET A 465 28.75 23.37 -14.00
CA MET A 465 29.51 22.12 -13.92
C MET A 465 30.99 22.35 -13.59
N GLY A 466 31.58 21.48 -12.77
CA GLY A 466 32.99 21.55 -12.37
C GLY A 466 33.24 22.48 -11.18
N HIS A 467 32.20 23.09 -10.60
CA HIS A 467 32.29 23.99 -9.45
C HIS A 467 31.62 23.43 -8.19
N THR A 468 32.04 23.96 -7.05
CA THR A 468 31.49 23.62 -5.72
C THR A 468 30.63 24.76 -5.21
N TYR A 469 29.46 24.43 -4.68
CA TYR A 469 28.52 25.40 -4.12
C TYR A 469 28.14 25.06 -2.69
N THR A 470 27.90 26.10 -1.89
CA THR A 470 27.30 25.93 -0.55
C THR A 470 25.78 26.13 -0.62
N VAL A 471 25.03 25.23 0.01
CA VAL A 471 23.58 25.35 0.21
C VAL A 471 23.27 25.35 1.69
N LYS A 472 22.69 26.42 2.22
CA LYS A 472 22.30 26.51 3.63
C LYS A 472 20.82 26.24 3.78
N VAL A 473 20.45 25.33 4.67
CA VAL A 473 19.07 24.87 4.81
C VAL A 473 18.62 25.06 6.27
N PRO A 474 17.52 25.79 6.51
CA PRO A 474 16.88 25.79 7.82
C PRO A 474 16.13 24.47 8.01
N VAL A 475 16.33 23.84 9.17
CA VAL A 475 15.69 22.58 9.57
C VAL A 475 15.00 22.80 10.91
N THR A 476 13.73 22.41 11.01
CA THR A 476 12.96 22.41 12.25
C THR A 476 12.58 20.98 12.62
N LEU A 477 12.79 20.60 13.88
CA LEU A 477 12.19 19.40 14.45
C LEU A 477 10.84 19.77 15.06
N LEU A 478 9.73 19.36 14.46
CA LEU A 478 8.41 19.57 15.03
C LEU A 478 8.20 18.55 16.16
N GLY A 479 7.74 18.97 17.33
CA GLY A 479 7.49 18.06 18.46
C GLY A 479 8.68 17.88 19.40
N ALA A 480 8.94 16.65 19.86
CA ALA A 480 10.04 16.33 20.77
C ALA A 480 11.39 16.20 20.05
N ALA A 481 12.48 16.12 20.82
CA ALA A 481 13.79 15.76 20.26
C ALA A 481 13.80 14.27 19.87
N PRO A 482 14.37 13.90 18.70
CA PRO A 482 14.60 12.52 18.33
C PRO A 482 15.46 11.79 19.36
N GLN A 483 15.16 10.52 19.59
CA GLN A 483 15.93 9.66 20.48
C GLN A 483 17.24 9.16 19.82
N ARG A 484 17.39 9.41 18.51
CA ARG A 484 18.54 9.05 17.68
C ARG A 484 19.01 10.25 16.85
N ASP A 485 20.30 10.28 16.50
CA ASP A 485 20.86 11.39 15.74
C ASP A 485 20.68 11.18 14.24
N LEU A 486 20.14 12.17 13.52
CA LEU A 486 19.84 12.05 12.09
C LEU A 486 21.01 12.57 11.23
N VAL A 487 21.15 11.99 10.03
CA VAL A 487 22.03 12.49 8.97
C VAL A 487 21.19 13.15 7.91
N PHE A 488 21.57 14.35 7.49
CA PHE A 488 20.85 15.09 6.46
C PHE A 488 21.59 15.01 5.13
N HIS A 489 20.84 14.95 4.05
CA HIS A 489 21.36 14.85 2.69
C HIS A 489 20.75 15.94 1.81
N ALA A 490 21.56 16.46 0.90
CA ALA A 490 21.15 17.35 -0.16
C ALA A 490 21.66 16.80 -1.49
N GLU A 491 20.77 16.65 -2.46
CA GLU A 491 21.09 16.09 -3.77
C GLU A 491 20.48 16.97 -4.86
N LEU A 492 21.22 17.25 -5.93
CA LEU A 492 20.63 17.76 -7.16
C LEU A 492 20.24 16.56 -8.00
N ARG A 493 18.97 16.43 -8.34
CA ARG A 493 18.45 15.32 -9.15
C ARG A 493 17.79 15.84 -10.42
N SER A 494 17.97 15.14 -11.53
CA SER A 494 17.29 15.51 -12.77
C SER A 494 15.77 15.41 -12.62
N PRO A 495 14.97 16.08 -13.48
CA PRO A 495 13.50 16.09 -13.35
C PRO A 495 12.89 14.69 -13.45
N TYR A 496 13.58 13.76 -14.12
CA TYR A 496 13.16 12.37 -14.27
C TYR A 496 13.86 11.43 -13.27
N GLY A 497 14.64 11.96 -12.32
CA GLY A 497 15.26 11.23 -11.21
C GLY A 497 16.33 10.20 -11.54
N HIS A 498 16.82 10.19 -12.79
CA HIS A 498 17.80 9.23 -13.29
C HIS A 498 19.26 9.69 -13.15
N ARG A 499 19.48 10.98 -12.87
CA ARG A 499 20.81 11.58 -12.69
C ARG A 499 20.87 12.35 -11.38
N THR A 500 22.03 12.30 -10.73
CA THR A 500 22.35 13.07 -9.53
C THR A 500 23.70 13.78 -9.73
N PRO A 501 23.74 14.95 -10.41
CA PRO A 501 25.01 15.64 -10.70
C PRO A 501 25.74 16.19 -9.47
N ALA A 502 25.09 16.26 -8.31
CA ALA A 502 25.74 16.65 -7.05
C ALA A 502 25.01 16.05 -5.86
N GLN A 503 25.76 15.70 -4.82
CA GLN A 503 25.23 15.26 -3.53
C GLN A 503 26.15 15.67 -2.39
N GLY A 504 25.58 15.91 -1.21
CA GLY A 504 26.30 16.20 0.02
C GLY A 504 25.51 15.70 1.24
N SER A 505 26.22 15.32 2.29
CA SER A 505 25.62 14.82 3.53
C SER A 505 26.26 15.47 4.76
N VAL A 506 25.47 15.76 5.78
CA VAL A 506 25.92 16.43 7.01
C VAL A 506 25.31 15.74 8.23
N THR A 507 26.16 15.37 9.18
CA THR A 507 25.76 15.09 10.57
C THR A 507 25.87 16.41 11.34
N PRO A 508 24.77 16.94 11.91
CA PRO A 508 24.80 18.24 12.55
C PRO A 508 25.58 18.25 13.87
N ASP A 509 26.13 19.42 14.22
CA ASP A 509 26.75 19.73 15.50
C ASP A 509 26.10 21.00 16.10
N PRO A 510 25.33 20.92 17.20
CA PRO A 510 25.10 19.75 18.03
C PRO A 510 24.24 18.67 17.34
N PRO A 511 24.31 17.40 17.79
CA PRO A 511 23.53 16.29 17.24
C PRO A 511 22.01 16.49 17.46
N THR A 512 21.15 15.89 16.61
CA THR A 512 19.70 16.17 16.62
C THR A 512 18.99 15.75 17.91
N SER A 513 19.51 14.76 18.64
CA SER A 513 18.99 14.39 19.96
C SER A 513 19.15 15.48 21.03
N ALA A 514 20.04 16.45 20.80
CA ALA A 514 20.26 17.60 21.67
C ALA A 514 19.49 18.86 21.23
N TRP A 515 18.74 18.79 20.12
CA TRP A 515 18.00 19.95 19.62
C TRP A 515 16.74 20.19 20.45
N GLU A 516 16.38 21.46 20.59
CA GLU A 516 15.09 21.83 21.16
C GLU A 516 13.99 21.71 20.10
N GLY A 517 12.89 21.07 20.47
CA GLY A 517 11.71 20.94 19.62
C GLY A 517 11.13 22.30 19.21
N ASN A 518 10.71 22.40 17.96
CA ASN A 518 10.19 23.58 17.27
C ASN A 518 11.19 24.75 17.13
N THR A 519 12.48 24.50 17.35
CA THR A 519 13.55 25.47 17.09
C THR A 519 14.19 25.20 15.72
N GLU A 520 14.47 26.27 14.98
CA GLU A 520 15.16 26.21 13.68
C GLU A 520 16.68 26.09 13.87
N GLN A 521 17.30 25.18 13.12
CA GLN A 521 18.75 24.99 13.02
C GLN A 521 19.19 25.11 11.56
N TRP A 522 20.37 25.67 11.31
CA TRP A 522 20.89 25.85 9.95
C TRP A 522 21.94 24.79 9.64
N ILE A 523 21.75 24.07 8.52
CA ILE A 523 22.69 23.06 8.02
C ILE A 523 23.31 23.56 6.72
N ASP A 524 24.64 23.56 6.66
CA ASP A 524 25.41 23.95 5.48
C ASP A 524 25.85 22.69 4.70
N PHE A 525 25.32 22.49 3.50
CA PHE A 525 25.73 21.45 2.57
C PHE A 525 26.75 21.97 1.56
N THR A 526 27.75 21.17 1.25
CA THR A 526 28.67 21.40 0.13
C THR A 526 28.29 20.48 -1.03
N LEU A 527 28.05 21.05 -2.20
CA LEU A 527 27.65 20.34 -3.42
C LEU A 527 28.72 20.53 -4.50
N ASP A 528 29.41 19.45 -4.86
CA ASP A 528 30.34 19.43 -5.99
C ASP A 528 29.59 19.03 -7.26
N ILE A 529 29.45 19.96 -8.22
CA ILE A 529 28.73 19.71 -9.47
C ILE A 529 29.64 18.97 -10.44
N VAL A 530 29.41 17.68 -10.63
CA VAL A 530 30.22 16.86 -11.55
C VAL A 530 29.59 16.79 -12.95
N ALA A 531 30.44 16.82 -13.97
CA ALA A 531 30.06 16.37 -15.31
C ALA A 531 29.99 14.83 -15.28
N ASP A 532 28.86 14.25 -15.71
CA ASP A 532 28.57 12.83 -15.55
C ASP A 532 29.36 11.95 -16.53
N ASP A 533 30.66 11.74 -16.30
CA ASP A 533 31.56 11.01 -17.22
C ASP A 533 31.81 9.52 -16.87
N ALA A 534 31.16 8.94 -15.85
CA ALA A 534 31.65 7.66 -15.30
C ALA A 534 31.03 6.37 -15.86
N LYS A 535 29.77 6.36 -16.35
CA LYS A 535 29.19 5.17 -17.04
C LYS A 535 28.05 5.57 -17.99
N PRO A 536 28.30 5.75 -19.30
CA PRO A 536 27.22 5.93 -20.26
C PRO A 536 26.45 4.60 -20.39
N LEU A 537 25.25 4.53 -19.81
CA LEU A 537 24.32 3.43 -20.06
C LEU A 537 23.60 3.58 -21.41
N THR A 538 23.69 4.75 -22.07
CA THR A 538 23.08 5.03 -23.38
C THR A 538 23.89 6.08 -24.19
N PRO A 539 23.79 6.09 -25.53
CA PRO A 539 24.63 6.91 -26.43
C PRO A 539 24.11 8.34 -26.66
N GLU A 540 23.37 8.93 -25.73
CA GLU A 540 22.86 10.31 -25.84
C GLU A 540 23.88 11.34 -25.33
N PRO A 541 23.89 12.58 -25.86
CA PRO A 541 24.96 13.54 -25.58
C PRO A 541 25.05 14.00 -24.12
N LEU A 542 26.29 14.02 -23.64
CA LEU A 542 26.79 14.51 -22.35
C LEU A 542 26.79 16.04 -22.31
N VAL A 543 25.69 16.70 -21.94
CA VAL A 543 25.68 18.10 -21.47
C VAL A 543 24.51 18.31 -20.49
N LEU A 544 24.79 18.76 -19.25
CA LEU A 544 23.80 18.91 -18.17
C LEU A 544 23.06 20.27 -18.19
N ASP A 545 22.66 20.78 -19.35
CA ASP A 545 21.95 22.07 -19.46
C ASP A 545 20.45 21.89 -19.20
N GLU A 546 20.06 21.73 -17.94
CA GLU A 546 18.66 21.55 -17.53
C GLU A 546 18.40 21.92 -16.05
N TYR A 547 17.12 22.06 -15.69
CA TYR A 547 16.72 22.15 -14.29
C TYR A 547 16.90 20.84 -13.56
N HIS A 548 17.47 20.90 -12.38
CA HIS A 548 17.53 19.84 -11.39
C HIS A 548 16.73 20.24 -10.15
N ASP A 549 16.09 19.27 -9.51
CA ASP A 549 15.45 19.47 -8.22
C ASP A 549 16.50 19.29 -7.12
N LEU A 550 16.64 20.30 -6.25
CA LEU A 550 17.36 20.15 -4.99
C LEU A 550 16.49 19.36 -4.03
N VAL A 551 16.82 18.09 -3.85
CA VAL A 551 16.12 17.15 -2.97
C VAL A 551 16.84 17.08 -1.64
N LEU A 552 16.12 17.39 -0.57
CA LEU A 552 16.58 17.29 0.80
C LEU A 552 16.00 16.04 1.47
N ARG A 553 16.81 15.32 2.24
CA ARG A 553 16.42 14.08 2.93
C ARG A 553 17.04 14.02 4.31
N ALA A 554 16.45 13.21 5.18
CA ALA A 554 17.07 12.79 6.42
C ALA A 554 17.08 11.26 6.49
N THR A 555 18.13 10.68 7.06
CA THR A 555 18.24 9.24 7.29
C THR A 555 18.67 8.95 8.71
N ASP A 556 18.27 7.80 9.21
CA ASP A 556 18.83 7.22 10.42
C ASP A 556 20.23 6.63 10.12
N PRO A 557 21.31 7.08 10.80
CA PRO A 557 22.66 6.61 10.54
C PRO A 557 22.88 5.13 10.88
N GLU A 558 22.09 4.56 11.81
CA GLU A 558 22.25 3.17 12.22
C GLU A 558 21.70 2.20 11.16
N SER A 559 20.52 2.50 10.63
CA SER A 559 19.81 1.65 9.68
C SER A 559 19.97 2.07 8.21
N GLY A 560 20.38 3.32 7.95
CA GLY A 560 20.34 3.95 6.62
C GLY A 560 18.92 4.26 6.12
N ALA A 561 17.91 4.03 6.95
CA ALA A 561 16.51 4.19 6.62
C ALA A 561 16.14 5.67 6.39
N PRO A 562 15.41 6.02 5.32
CA PRO A 562 14.89 7.38 5.12
C PRO A 562 13.85 7.76 6.18
N VAL A 563 13.88 9.03 6.60
CA VAL A 563 12.91 9.62 7.53
C VAL A 563 11.74 10.21 6.75
N LEU A 564 10.51 9.94 7.22
CA LEU A 564 9.31 10.55 6.68
C LEU A 564 9.23 12.02 7.11
N LEU A 565 9.15 12.93 6.13
CA LEU A 565 9.23 14.37 6.36
C LEU A 565 7.84 14.98 6.63
N ALA A 566 7.82 16.07 7.39
CA ALA A 566 6.63 16.91 7.58
C ALA A 566 6.37 17.87 6.41
N ASN A 567 7.30 17.97 5.46
CA ASN A 567 7.13 18.79 4.27
C ASN A 567 6.04 18.23 3.34
N GLU A 568 5.53 19.10 2.47
CA GLU A 568 4.88 18.67 1.24
C GLU A 568 5.87 17.90 0.37
N VAL A 569 5.37 16.90 -0.36
CA VAL A 569 6.24 16.08 -1.21
C VAL A 569 6.69 16.87 -2.43
N GLY A 570 7.99 16.78 -2.74
CA GLY A 570 8.55 17.44 -3.92
C GLY A 570 8.11 16.79 -5.25
N ARG A 571 8.49 17.42 -6.37
CA ARG A 571 8.24 16.89 -7.72
C ARG A 571 9.07 15.65 -8.08
N HIS A 572 10.13 15.38 -7.30
CA HIS A 572 11.08 14.32 -7.60
C HIS A 572 10.53 12.92 -7.29
N GLN A 573 10.92 11.88 -8.05
CA GLN A 573 10.63 10.45 -7.82
C GLN A 573 11.34 9.87 -6.56
N ASP A 574 11.00 10.34 -5.38
CA ASP A 574 11.38 9.72 -4.10
C ASP A 574 10.34 8.69 -3.64
N ALA A 575 10.71 7.85 -2.66
CA ALA A 575 9.71 7.09 -1.92
C ALA A 575 8.79 8.08 -1.19
N VAL A 576 7.49 7.87 -1.27
CA VAL A 576 6.45 8.86 -0.91
C VAL A 576 6.73 9.54 0.45
N GLY A 577 7.10 10.83 0.41
CA GLY A 577 7.30 11.68 1.59
C GLY A 577 8.68 11.64 2.25
N THR A 578 9.66 10.94 1.65
CA THR A 578 11.02 10.78 2.21
C THR A 578 12.01 11.86 1.74
N GLY A 579 11.64 12.62 0.71
CA GLY A 579 12.40 13.71 0.16
C GLY A 579 11.56 14.96 -0.05
N TYR A 580 12.21 16.11 0.14
CA TYR A 580 11.60 17.42 -0.06
C TYR A 580 12.31 18.13 -1.21
N GLY A 581 11.54 18.50 -2.26
CA GLY A 581 12.05 19.30 -3.37
C GLY A 581 12.14 20.77 -2.96
N ALA A 582 13.28 21.17 -2.42
CA ALA A 582 13.46 22.46 -1.78
C ALA A 582 13.66 23.63 -2.75
N ALA A 583 14.20 23.35 -3.94
CA ALA A 583 14.40 24.34 -5.00
C ALA A 583 14.53 23.64 -6.36
N ARG A 584 14.36 24.41 -7.44
CA ARG A 584 14.77 24.00 -8.79
C ARG A 584 15.97 24.84 -9.20
N ILE A 585 17.05 24.18 -9.58
CA ILE A 585 18.33 24.81 -9.88
C ILE A 585 18.72 24.41 -11.29
N TYR A 586 18.96 25.40 -12.14
CA TYR A 586 19.48 25.13 -13.47
C TYR A 586 20.97 24.79 -13.34
N VAL A 587 21.37 23.64 -13.87
CA VAL A 587 22.78 23.29 -14.03
C VAL A 587 23.18 23.64 -15.45
N SER A 588 24.34 24.24 -15.62
CA SER A 588 24.83 24.74 -16.91
C SER A 588 26.26 24.26 -17.17
N SER A 589 26.53 23.93 -18.43
CA SER A 589 27.85 23.70 -19.01
C SER A 589 28.57 25.00 -19.37
N THR A 590 27.80 26.05 -19.62
CA THR A 590 28.35 27.38 -19.90
C THR A 590 28.84 27.98 -18.58
N PRO A 591 30.04 28.60 -18.53
CA PRO A 591 30.64 29.16 -17.31
C PRO A 591 30.00 30.49 -16.90
N VAL A 592 28.67 30.54 -16.91
CA VAL A 592 27.85 31.67 -16.50
C VAL A 592 26.87 31.19 -15.45
N GLU A 593 26.94 31.80 -14.27
CA GLU A 593 26.04 31.53 -13.15
C GLU A 593 25.17 32.74 -12.81
N LEU A 594 24.07 32.47 -12.13
CA LEU A 594 23.13 33.49 -11.66
C LEU A 594 23.15 33.52 -10.13
N ARG A 595 23.47 34.67 -9.55
CA ARG A 595 23.48 34.89 -8.10
C ARG A 595 22.51 35.99 -7.69
N GLY A 596 22.09 35.95 -6.43
CA GLY A 596 21.26 36.99 -5.81
C GLY A 596 19.84 37.11 -6.35
N PHE A 597 19.37 36.20 -7.22
CA PHE A 597 18.00 36.21 -7.72
C PHE A 597 17.05 35.69 -6.63
N ALA A 598 16.71 36.57 -5.70
CA ALA A 598 15.90 36.25 -4.53
C ALA A 598 14.65 37.15 -4.43
N PRO A 599 13.78 37.16 -5.46
CA PRO A 599 12.57 37.98 -5.42
C PRO A 599 11.70 37.59 -4.21
N GLN A 600 10.98 38.58 -3.69
CA GLN A 600 10.18 38.47 -2.47
C GLN A 600 8.70 38.67 -2.77
N ASP A 601 7.88 38.09 -1.90
CA ASP A 601 6.45 38.36 -1.86
C ASP A 601 6.19 39.86 -1.66
N GLY A 602 5.06 40.34 -2.15
CA GLY A 602 4.71 41.74 -2.04
C GLY A 602 3.29 42.02 -2.52
N PRO A 603 2.75 43.21 -2.26
CA PRO A 603 1.41 43.55 -2.73
C PRO A 603 1.42 43.91 -4.22
N VAL A 604 0.26 43.73 -4.86
CA VAL A 604 0.01 44.24 -6.22
C VAL A 604 0.09 45.77 -6.25
N ALA A 605 0.37 46.35 -7.42
CA ALA A 605 0.53 47.79 -7.66
C ALA A 605 1.68 48.48 -6.87
N ALA A 606 2.46 47.74 -6.08
CA ALA A 606 3.67 48.28 -5.46
C ALA A 606 4.87 48.17 -6.42
N PRO A 607 5.60 49.27 -6.70
CA PRO A 607 6.84 49.21 -7.45
C PRO A 607 7.83 48.24 -6.80
N ARG A 608 8.43 47.38 -7.62
CA ARG A 608 9.42 46.38 -7.20
C ARG A 608 10.68 46.50 -8.06
N ARG A 609 11.80 46.16 -7.42
CA ARG A 609 13.13 46.11 -8.02
C ARG A 609 13.70 44.72 -7.75
N ASP A 610 13.63 43.86 -8.76
CA ASP A 610 14.25 42.54 -8.71
C ASP A 610 15.65 42.63 -9.32
N VAL A 611 16.61 41.97 -8.68
CA VAL A 611 18.01 42.05 -9.05
C VAL A 611 18.56 40.65 -9.25
N VAL A 612 19.43 40.51 -10.24
CA VAL A 612 20.23 39.31 -10.45
C VAL A 612 21.65 39.72 -10.81
N THR A 613 22.62 38.98 -10.30
CA THR A 613 24.02 39.11 -10.68
C THR A 613 24.36 37.99 -11.65
N VAL A 614 24.76 38.36 -12.87
CA VAL A 614 25.33 37.46 -13.86
C VAL A 614 26.83 37.41 -13.61
N GLN A 615 27.35 36.25 -13.22
CA GLN A 615 28.77 36.05 -12.93
C GLN A 615 29.40 35.10 -13.94
N HIS A 616 30.60 35.46 -14.41
CA HIS A 616 31.39 34.66 -15.33
C HIS A 616 32.49 33.94 -14.56
N LEU A 617 32.54 32.61 -14.69
CA LEU A 617 33.55 31.81 -13.99
C LEU A 617 34.82 31.63 -14.84
N GLU A 618 34.67 31.56 -16.17
CA GLU A 618 35.79 31.37 -17.11
C GLU A 618 35.56 32.13 -18.42
N GLY A 619 36.08 33.36 -18.51
CA GLY A 619 36.02 34.20 -19.72
C GLY A 619 34.59 34.67 -20.08
N ALA A 620 34.38 35.98 -20.20
CA ALA A 620 33.05 36.51 -20.51
C ALA A 620 32.67 36.23 -21.98
N PRO A 621 31.60 35.46 -22.28
CA PRO A 621 31.05 35.39 -23.63
C PRO A 621 30.57 36.78 -24.06
N GLU A 622 30.90 37.20 -25.28
CA GLU A 622 30.42 38.48 -25.81
C GLU A 622 28.91 38.41 -26.13
N GLY A 623 28.21 39.54 -25.94
CA GLY A 623 26.84 39.73 -26.41
C GLY A 623 25.76 39.03 -25.57
N LEU A 624 26.00 38.83 -24.27
CA LEU A 624 24.99 38.30 -23.37
C LEU A 624 23.87 39.31 -23.11
N ARG A 625 22.64 38.80 -23.04
CA ARG A 625 21.43 39.56 -22.66
C ARG A 625 20.67 38.81 -21.59
N VAL A 626 19.95 39.51 -20.73
CA VAL A 626 19.12 38.91 -19.68
C VAL A 626 17.66 39.21 -19.97
N LEU A 627 16.86 38.15 -20.13
CA LEU A 627 15.41 38.20 -20.24
C LEU A 627 14.82 37.95 -18.85
N PHE A 628 14.14 38.94 -18.29
CA PHE A 628 13.34 38.79 -17.09
C PHE A 628 11.87 38.66 -17.46
N SER A 629 11.19 37.65 -16.93
CA SER A 629 9.75 37.43 -17.14
C SER A 629 9.03 37.19 -15.82
N ALA A 630 7.80 37.66 -15.71
CA ALA A 630 6.86 37.30 -14.67
C ALA A 630 5.67 36.58 -15.32
N ILE A 631 5.44 35.33 -14.94
CA ILE A 631 4.45 34.44 -15.57
C ILE A 631 3.40 34.06 -14.54
N ALA A 632 2.12 34.28 -14.86
CA ALA A 632 1.00 33.87 -14.02
C ALA A 632 0.75 32.35 -14.10
N PRO A 633 -0.04 31.75 -13.18
CA PRO A 633 -0.26 30.29 -13.16
C PRO A 633 -0.92 29.76 -14.44
N ASN A 634 -1.60 30.63 -15.18
CA ASN A 634 -2.23 30.30 -16.46
C ASN A 634 -1.22 30.25 -17.64
N GLY A 635 0.04 30.61 -17.42
CA GLY A 635 1.10 30.70 -18.45
C GLY A 635 1.19 32.07 -19.13
N GLU A 636 0.37 33.05 -18.74
CA GLU A 636 0.42 34.40 -19.27
C GLU A 636 1.64 35.15 -18.74
N ALA A 637 2.46 35.71 -19.63
CA ALA A 637 3.52 36.65 -19.25
C ALA A 637 2.90 38.00 -18.89
N VAL A 638 2.88 38.33 -17.60
CA VAL A 638 2.33 39.61 -17.09
C VAL A 638 3.36 40.72 -17.12
N PHE A 639 4.65 40.38 -17.21
CA PHE A 639 5.73 41.32 -17.44
C PHE A 639 6.89 40.61 -18.15
N GLU A 640 7.53 41.26 -19.11
CA GLU A 640 8.72 40.75 -19.78
C GLU A 640 9.63 41.93 -20.16
N THR A 641 10.93 41.81 -19.91
CA THR A 641 11.92 42.81 -20.30
C THR A 641 13.27 42.18 -20.63
N LEU A 642 13.98 42.77 -21.59
CA LEU A 642 15.31 42.33 -22.02
C LEU A 642 16.34 43.42 -21.71
N GLN A 643 17.48 43.05 -21.14
CA GLN A 643 18.58 43.97 -20.82
C GLN A 643 19.92 43.41 -21.31
N ASP A 644 20.78 44.25 -21.87
CA ASP A 644 22.15 43.84 -22.22
C ASP A 644 23.04 43.70 -20.96
N VAL A 645 23.87 42.65 -20.91
CA VAL A 645 24.84 42.43 -19.83
C VAL A 645 26.10 43.24 -20.13
N ASN A 646 26.59 44.01 -19.16
CA ASN A 646 27.84 44.74 -19.32
C ASN A 646 29.06 43.81 -19.13
N THR A 647 29.56 43.23 -20.21
CA THR A 647 30.71 42.31 -20.17
C THR A 647 32.07 43.03 -20.07
N GLU A 648 32.12 44.37 -19.96
CA GLU A 648 33.38 45.13 -19.90
C GLU A 648 34.13 44.97 -18.56
N THR A 649 33.44 44.57 -17.50
CA THR A 649 34.00 44.30 -16.17
C THR A 649 34.08 42.80 -15.92
N LEU A 650 35.29 42.25 -15.87
CA LEU A 650 35.61 40.84 -16.14
C LEU A 650 35.04 39.76 -15.20
N ASP A 651 34.30 40.06 -14.13
CA ASP A 651 33.91 39.03 -13.15
C ASP A 651 32.39 38.92 -12.89
N ALA A 652 31.64 40.03 -12.79
CA ALA A 652 30.20 40.00 -12.50
C ALA A 652 29.46 41.27 -12.97
N SER A 653 28.19 41.13 -13.34
CA SER A 653 27.29 42.21 -13.76
C SER A 653 25.96 42.16 -13.01
N GLU A 654 25.56 43.27 -12.39
CA GLU A 654 24.23 43.42 -11.80
C GLU A 654 23.21 43.85 -12.87
N CYS A 655 22.13 43.07 -13.03
CA CYS A 655 20.96 43.43 -13.83
C CYS A 655 19.78 43.68 -12.87
N ALA A 656 19.16 44.86 -12.98
CA ALA A 656 18.09 45.27 -12.08
C ALA A 656 16.83 45.61 -12.88
N PHE A 657 15.75 44.91 -12.58
CA PHE A 657 14.46 45.01 -13.26
C PHE A 657 13.48 45.76 -12.37
N THR A 658 13.08 46.95 -12.81
CA THR A 658 12.05 47.75 -12.13
C THR A 658 10.72 47.55 -12.82
N TRP A 659 9.72 47.09 -12.08
CA TRP A 659 8.38 46.85 -12.61
C TRP A 659 7.32 47.05 -11.52
N THR A 660 6.06 47.01 -11.91
CA THR A 660 4.93 47.14 -10.98
C THR A 660 3.91 46.07 -11.38
N PRO A 661 3.64 45.07 -10.52
CA PRO A 661 2.71 44.01 -10.84
C PRO A 661 1.29 44.59 -10.87
N ASP A 662 0.57 44.37 -11.96
CA ASP A 662 -0.88 44.58 -12.03
C ASP A 662 -1.67 43.32 -11.66
N THR A 663 -0.96 42.19 -11.54
CA THR A 663 -1.52 40.86 -11.35
C THR A 663 -1.09 40.30 -9.99
N ALA A 664 -2.08 39.94 -9.17
CA ALA A 664 -1.96 39.25 -7.89
C ALA A 664 -2.12 37.73 -8.06
N GLY A 665 -1.65 36.96 -7.09
CA GLY A 665 -1.59 35.49 -7.11
C GLY A 665 -0.15 34.97 -7.08
N ALA A 666 0.02 33.66 -7.31
CA ALA A 666 1.35 33.05 -7.42
C ALA A 666 1.94 33.35 -8.80
N LEU A 667 3.08 34.04 -8.88
CA LEU A 667 3.77 34.34 -10.14
C LEU A 667 5.11 33.59 -10.19
N GLU A 668 5.41 32.92 -11.29
CA GLU A 668 6.77 32.43 -11.58
C GLU A 668 7.59 33.57 -12.19
N LEU A 669 8.58 34.05 -11.45
CA LEU A 669 9.56 34.98 -11.97
C LEU A 669 10.75 34.20 -12.53
N SER A 670 11.14 34.51 -13.76
CA SER A 670 12.26 33.87 -14.44
C SER A 670 13.28 34.89 -14.93
N VAL A 671 14.55 34.47 -14.92
CA VAL A 671 15.69 35.19 -15.49
C VAL A 671 16.41 34.22 -16.40
N ALA A 672 16.46 34.51 -17.70
CA ALA A 672 17.20 33.72 -18.69
C ALA A 672 18.32 34.56 -19.29
N VAL A 673 19.56 34.06 -19.23
CA VAL A 673 20.70 34.67 -19.92
C VAL A 673 20.75 34.08 -21.33
N LEU A 674 20.75 34.96 -22.31
CA LEU A 674 20.72 34.63 -23.72
C LEU A 674 22.07 34.96 -24.36
N GLN A 675 22.61 34.06 -25.17
CA GLN A 675 23.66 34.34 -26.13
C GLN A 675 23.04 34.24 -27.53
N GLY A 676 22.87 35.39 -28.20
CA GLY A 676 21.98 35.45 -29.36
C GLY A 676 20.54 35.14 -28.94
N ASN A 677 19.93 34.10 -29.52
CA ASN A 677 18.56 33.66 -29.19
C ASN A 677 18.53 32.35 -28.37
N THR A 678 19.69 31.88 -27.91
CA THR A 678 19.81 30.64 -27.15
C THR A 678 19.97 30.97 -25.67
N THR A 679 19.13 30.37 -24.82
CA THR A 679 19.32 30.42 -23.36
C THR A 679 20.57 29.62 -23.00
N VAL A 680 21.54 30.26 -22.35
CA VAL A 680 22.77 29.62 -21.86
C VAL A 680 22.66 29.22 -20.39
N THR A 681 21.90 29.98 -19.59
CA THR A 681 21.60 29.66 -18.19
C THR A 681 20.31 30.36 -17.78
N GLU A 682 19.56 29.82 -16.82
CA GLU A 682 18.34 30.44 -16.32
C GLU A 682 18.07 30.17 -14.84
N ALA A 683 17.28 31.01 -14.20
CA ALA A 683 16.81 30.85 -12.83
C ALA A 683 15.31 31.15 -12.77
N ARG A 684 14.57 30.39 -11.95
CA ARG A 684 13.12 30.55 -11.76
C ARG A 684 12.78 30.55 -10.28
N ARG A 685 11.80 31.36 -9.89
CA ARG A 685 11.28 31.38 -8.53
C ARG A 685 9.80 31.78 -8.52
N THR A 686 8.99 31.06 -7.77
CA THR A 686 7.60 31.46 -7.50
C THR A 686 7.55 32.46 -6.36
N VAL A 687 6.79 33.54 -6.53
CA VAL A 687 6.47 34.53 -5.48
C VAL A 687 4.96 34.72 -5.38
N THR A 688 4.47 35.10 -4.20
CA THR A 688 3.07 35.47 -4.01
C THR A 688 2.91 36.98 -4.08
N VAL A 689 2.10 37.45 -5.02
CA VAL A 689 1.68 38.85 -5.10
C VAL A 689 0.32 39.00 -4.43
N ALA A 690 0.27 39.66 -3.28
CA ALA A 690 -0.95 39.80 -2.51
C ALA A 690 -1.93 40.78 -3.20
N PRO A 691 -3.21 40.42 -3.37
CA PRO A 691 -4.23 41.37 -3.81
C PRO A 691 -4.46 42.45 -2.72
N PRO A 692 -5.04 43.63 -3.07
CA PRO A 692 -5.27 44.70 -2.09
C PRO A 692 -6.39 44.34 -1.10
N VAL A 693 -7.22 43.36 -1.46
CA VAL A 693 -8.27 42.76 -0.65
C VAL A 693 -8.16 41.24 -0.70
N PRO A 694 -8.49 40.50 0.38
CA PRO A 694 -8.46 39.04 0.35
C PRO A 694 -9.38 38.46 -0.73
N VAL A 695 -8.82 37.61 -1.59
CA VAL A 695 -9.55 36.81 -2.59
C VAL A 695 -9.48 35.34 -2.19
N ARG A 696 -10.61 34.64 -2.25
CA ARG A 696 -10.69 33.19 -1.99
C ARG A 696 -11.47 32.50 -3.10
N VAL A 697 -10.81 31.58 -3.79
CA VAL A 697 -11.47 30.65 -4.72
C VAL A 697 -11.66 29.31 -4.03
N GLY A 698 -12.89 28.80 -4.02
CA GLY A 698 -13.17 27.51 -3.39
C GLY A 698 -12.77 26.34 -4.27
N LYS A 699 -11.82 25.52 -3.80
CA LYS A 699 -11.42 24.27 -4.45
C LYS A 699 -12.53 23.20 -4.43
N ARG A 700 -13.34 23.19 -3.37
CA ARG A 700 -14.52 22.33 -3.25
C ARG A 700 -15.70 22.90 -4.03
N LYS A 701 -16.07 22.22 -5.11
CA LYS A 701 -17.25 22.58 -5.93
C LYS A 701 -18.51 21.96 -5.34
N GLU A 702 -19.62 22.69 -5.34
CA GLU A 702 -20.80 22.28 -4.56
C GLU A 702 -21.58 21.11 -5.19
N THR A 703 -21.81 21.15 -6.50
CA THR A 703 -22.49 20.10 -7.28
C THR A 703 -22.34 20.42 -8.76
N VAL A 704 -22.34 19.41 -9.63
CA VAL A 704 -22.66 19.61 -11.05
C VAL A 704 -24.17 19.48 -11.23
N ARG A 705 -24.87 20.59 -11.46
CA ARG A 705 -26.33 20.56 -11.72
C ARG A 705 -26.57 20.34 -13.20
N GLY A 706 -27.47 19.44 -13.55
CA GLY A 706 -27.93 19.34 -14.93
C GLY A 706 -29.39 18.98 -15.07
N ASP A 707 -29.98 19.42 -16.17
CA ASP A 707 -31.32 19.02 -16.63
C ASP A 707 -31.29 17.79 -17.55
N GLY A 708 -30.13 17.15 -17.64
CA GLY A 708 -29.83 16.04 -18.55
C GLY A 708 -29.28 16.46 -19.91
N THR A 709 -29.24 17.76 -20.22
CA THR A 709 -28.71 18.29 -21.49
C THR A 709 -27.61 19.33 -21.30
N ALA A 710 -27.68 20.13 -20.23
CA ALA A 710 -26.64 21.05 -19.83
C ALA A 710 -26.25 20.78 -18.38
N TYR A 711 -24.94 20.81 -18.11
CA TYR A 711 -24.37 20.66 -16.78
C TYR A 711 -23.62 21.95 -16.40
N ALA A 712 -23.62 22.30 -15.11
CA ALA A 712 -22.89 23.45 -14.59
C ALA A 712 -22.17 23.09 -13.28
N THR A 713 -20.86 23.33 -13.23
CA THR A 713 -20.03 23.24 -12.02
C THR A 713 -20.19 24.51 -11.20
N ARG A 714 -20.69 24.38 -9.97
CA ARG A 714 -20.86 25.52 -9.06
C ARG A 714 -19.54 25.86 -8.37
N LEU A 715 -18.94 26.99 -8.73
CA LEU A 715 -17.66 27.48 -8.20
C LEU A 715 -17.87 28.67 -7.25
N PRO A 716 -17.61 28.51 -5.95
CA PRO A 716 -17.65 29.63 -5.02
C PRO A 716 -16.38 30.50 -5.13
N VAL A 717 -16.56 31.80 -5.34
CA VAL A 717 -15.49 32.81 -5.36
C VAL A 717 -15.89 33.95 -4.42
N ALA A 718 -15.04 34.29 -3.46
CA ALA A 718 -15.27 35.38 -2.52
C ALA A 718 -14.17 36.43 -2.62
N VAL A 719 -14.58 37.70 -2.64
CA VAL A 719 -13.69 38.87 -2.63
C VAL A 719 -14.12 39.76 -1.46
N GLU A 720 -13.29 39.86 -0.43
CA GLU A 720 -13.65 40.57 0.80
C GLU A 720 -13.59 42.10 0.60
N GLY A 721 -14.72 42.80 0.79
CA GLY A 721 -14.74 44.27 0.75
C GLY A 721 -14.79 44.90 -0.64
N ASP A 722 -14.90 44.10 -1.71
CA ASP A 722 -15.08 44.56 -3.09
C ASP A 722 -16.19 43.73 -3.77
N ALA A 723 -17.43 44.21 -3.65
CA ALA A 723 -18.59 43.55 -4.23
C ALA A 723 -18.76 43.84 -5.74
N ASP A 724 -18.05 44.86 -6.24
CA ASP A 724 -18.12 45.31 -7.63
C ASP A 724 -17.02 44.65 -8.50
N ALA A 725 -16.14 43.84 -7.90
CA ALA A 725 -15.18 43.03 -8.63
C ALA A 725 -15.88 42.14 -9.69
N GLU A 726 -15.24 41.98 -10.84
CA GLU A 726 -15.73 41.09 -11.90
C GLU A 726 -14.92 39.79 -11.87
N VAL A 727 -15.60 38.65 -11.87
CA VAL A 727 -14.97 37.33 -11.90
C VAL A 727 -15.22 36.70 -13.25
N ALA A 728 -14.14 36.24 -13.90
CA ALA A 728 -14.17 35.47 -15.13
C ALA A 728 -13.43 34.14 -14.90
N VAL A 729 -14.00 33.04 -15.37
CA VAL A 729 -13.44 31.69 -15.23
C VAL A 729 -13.18 31.15 -16.62
N TYR A 730 -11.93 30.77 -16.87
CA TYR A 730 -11.49 30.23 -18.15
C TYR A 730 -11.12 28.76 -18.01
N ALA A 731 -11.41 27.98 -19.05
CA ALA A 731 -10.89 26.64 -19.22
C ALA A 731 -10.00 26.64 -20.47
N GLY A 732 -8.67 26.56 -20.26
CA GLY A 732 -7.71 26.91 -21.30
C GLY A 732 -7.86 28.38 -21.70
N LYS A 733 -8.32 28.66 -22.91
CA LYS A 733 -8.57 30.03 -23.41
C LYS A 733 -10.06 30.35 -23.56
N ARG A 734 -10.95 29.43 -23.18
CA ARG A 734 -12.41 29.58 -23.34
C ARG A 734 -13.01 30.11 -22.05
N LEU A 735 -13.81 31.17 -22.15
CA LEU A 735 -14.63 31.65 -21.04
C LEU A 735 -15.75 30.63 -20.76
N VAL A 736 -15.79 30.10 -19.54
CA VAL A 736 -16.74 29.06 -19.11
C VAL A 736 -17.66 29.50 -17.99
N GLY A 737 -17.38 30.63 -17.34
CA GLY A 737 -18.25 31.25 -16.35
C GLY A 737 -17.83 32.70 -16.11
N GLU A 738 -18.80 33.57 -15.83
CA GLU A 738 -18.55 34.98 -15.48
C GLU A 738 -19.63 35.49 -14.53
N GLY A 739 -19.30 36.48 -13.71
CA GLY A 739 -20.23 37.13 -12.80
C GLY A 739 -19.56 37.92 -11.68
N SER A 740 -20.36 38.36 -10.71
CA SER A 740 -19.87 38.98 -9.48
C SER A 740 -19.43 37.92 -8.46
N PRO A 741 -18.60 38.26 -7.45
CA PRO A 741 -18.25 37.37 -6.35
C PRO A 741 -19.49 36.69 -5.74
N GLY A 742 -19.42 35.38 -5.56
CA GLY A 742 -20.55 34.54 -5.19
C GLY A 742 -20.35 33.10 -5.64
N ILE A 743 -21.44 32.43 -6.00
CA ILE A 743 -21.38 31.10 -6.62
C ILE A 743 -21.62 31.26 -8.10
N LEU A 744 -20.60 30.96 -8.90
CA LEU A 744 -20.65 31.01 -10.36
C LEU A 744 -21.06 29.64 -10.90
N ASP A 745 -21.94 29.64 -11.90
CA ASP A 745 -22.23 28.45 -12.69
C ASP A 745 -21.25 28.42 -13.87
N CYS A 746 -20.27 27.51 -13.80
CA CYS A 746 -19.25 27.34 -14.82
C CYS A 746 -19.58 26.11 -15.68
N GLU A 747 -19.30 26.15 -16.99
CA GLU A 747 -19.32 24.95 -17.82
C GLU A 747 -18.31 23.91 -17.24
N PRO A 748 -18.71 22.64 -17.03
CA PRO A 748 -17.81 21.61 -16.54
C PRO A 748 -16.62 21.44 -17.49
N TRP A 749 -15.50 20.96 -16.95
CA TRP A 749 -14.28 20.82 -17.73
C TRP A 749 -13.37 19.73 -17.17
N PHE A 750 -12.78 18.90 -18.04
CA PHE A 750 -11.67 18.03 -17.67
C PHE A 750 -10.35 18.80 -17.84
N GLY A 751 -9.72 19.18 -16.73
CA GLY A 751 -8.52 20.01 -16.72
C GLY A 751 -8.54 21.05 -15.63
N TYR A 752 -8.09 22.26 -15.95
CA TYR A 752 -7.98 23.38 -15.02
C TYR A 752 -9.01 24.48 -15.29
N TYR A 753 -9.40 25.19 -14.23
CA TYR A 753 -9.99 26.52 -14.33
C TYR A 753 -8.93 27.56 -13.99
N ASP A 754 -8.82 28.57 -14.83
CA ASP A 754 -8.09 29.81 -14.58
C ASP A 754 -9.11 30.87 -14.14
N VAL A 755 -9.15 31.14 -12.84
CA VAL A 755 -10.07 32.10 -12.22
C VAL A 755 -9.39 33.46 -12.18
N VAL A 756 -9.99 34.43 -12.86
CA VAL A 756 -9.52 35.80 -12.97
C VAL A 756 -10.51 36.72 -12.26
N VAL A 757 -10.03 37.43 -11.25
CA VAL A 757 -10.80 38.48 -10.56
C VAL A 757 -10.25 39.83 -10.98
N HIS A 758 -11.10 40.70 -11.50
CA HIS A 758 -10.76 42.07 -11.90
C HIS A 758 -11.26 43.04 -10.84
N GLY A 759 -10.34 43.85 -10.28
CA GLY A 759 -10.66 44.98 -9.42
C GLY A 759 -10.13 46.30 -10.01
N GLU A 760 -10.29 47.41 -9.29
CA GLU A 760 -9.86 48.73 -9.77
C GLU A 760 -8.33 48.83 -9.90
N GLY A 761 -7.80 48.67 -11.11
CA GLY A 761 -6.37 48.81 -11.41
C GLY A 761 -5.50 47.59 -11.03
N TRP A 762 -6.13 46.46 -10.71
CA TRP A 762 -5.45 45.19 -10.43
C TRP A 762 -6.30 44.01 -10.93
N ARG A 763 -5.66 42.86 -11.13
CA ARG A 763 -6.35 41.59 -11.32
C ARG A 763 -5.71 40.51 -10.44
N TYR A 764 -6.43 39.44 -10.15
CA TYR A 764 -5.93 38.25 -9.46
C TYR A 764 -6.16 37.04 -10.32
N ILE A 765 -5.14 36.17 -10.45
CA ILE A 765 -5.23 34.94 -11.23
C ILE A 765 -4.89 33.75 -10.34
N GLU A 766 -5.81 32.80 -10.25
CA GLU A 766 -5.62 31.51 -9.58
C GLU A 766 -5.99 30.37 -10.51
N ARG A 767 -5.15 29.33 -10.55
CA ARG A 767 -5.42 28.09 -11.26
C ARG A 767 -5.85 27.02 -10.28
N ILE A 768 -6.99 26.37 -10.52
CA ILE A 768 -7.50 25.24 -9.74
C ILE A 768 -7.86 24.07 -10.65
N VAL A 769 -7.95 22.85 -10.12
CA VAL A 769 -8.52 21.73 -10.88
C VAL A 769 -9.99 22.04 -11.18
N ALA A 770 -10.42 21.91 -12.43
CA ALA A 770 -11.80 22.04 -12.87
C ALA A 770 -12.58 20.72 -12.71
N THR A 771 -11.93 19.60 -13.00
CA THR A 771 -12.52 18.25 -13.01
C THR A 771 -13.27 17.97 -11.70
N THR A 772 -14.48 17.44 -11.81
CA THR A 772 -15.28 16.95 -10.68
C THR A 772 -15.47 15.45 -10.81
N VAL A 773 -15.31 14.72 -9.70
CA VAL A 773 -15.51 13.28 -9.64
C VAL A 773 -16.31 12.96 -8.39
N THR A 774 -17.41 12.22 -8.56
CA THR A 774 -18.32 11.83 -7.48
C THR A 774 -18.89 10.45 -7.76
N THR A 775 -19.51 9.83 -6.77
CA THR A 775 -20.35 8.65 -6.96
C THR A 775 -21.83 9.04 -6.83
N GLN A 776 -22.68 8.49 -7.69
CA GLN A 776 -24.12 8.71 -7.64
C GLN A 776 -24.87 7.40 -7.91
N GLY A 777 -25.45 6.82 -6.85
CA GLY A 777 -26.02 5.48 -6.95
C GLY A 777 -24.93 4.49 -7.33
N MET A 778 -25.14 3.72 -8.39
CA MET A 778 -24.18 2.71 -8.88
C MET A 778 -23.21 3.23 -9.93
N ASP A 779 -23.27 4.52 -10.29
CA ASP A 779 -22.42 5.10 -11.33
C ASP A 779 -21.27 5.91 -10.70
N LEU A 780 -20.06 5.79 -11.26
CA LEU A 780 -19.02 6.80 -11.13
C LEU A 780 -19.39 7.97 -12.04
N VAL A 781 -19.29 9.21 -11.55
CA VAL A 781 -19.70 10.41 -12.28
C VAL A 781 -18.52 11.35 -12.43
N VAL A 782 -18.23 11.77 -13.66
CA VAL A 782 -17.22 12.79 -13.98
C VAL A 782 -17.90 13.96 -14.67
N ASN A 783 -17.73 15.16 -14.14
CA ASN A 783 -18.30 16.39 -14.72
C ASN A 783 -19.83 16.32 -14.93
N GLY A 784 -20.53 15.62 -14.03
CA GLY A 784 -21.99 15.46 -14.03
C GLY A 784 -22.53 14.30 -14.85
N GLU A 785 -21.69 13.58 -15.60
CA GLU A 785 -22.10 12.45 -16.43
C GLU A 785 -21.55 11.11 -15.92
N PRO A 786 -22.30 9.99 -16.07
CA PRO A 786 -21.79 8.65 -15.77
C PRO A 786 -20.52 8.34 -16.58
N PHE A 787 -19.44 7.96 -15.90
CA PHE A 787 -18.13 7.74 -16.51
C PHE A 787 -17.82 6.26 -16.64
N LEU A 788 -17.63 5.80 -17.87
CA LEU A 788 -17.16 4.44 -18.14
C LEU A 788 -15.63 4.40 -18.06
N VAL A 789 -15.10 3.69 -17.05
CA VAL A 789 -13.67 3.46 -16.90
C VAL A 789 -13.19 2.51 -17.99
N LYS A 790 -12.33 3.02 -18.88
CA LYS A 790 -11.67 2.27 -19.96
C LYS A 790 -10.19 2.31 -19.68
N GLY A 791 -9.80 1.62 -18.61
CA GLY A 791 -8.51 1.76 -17.97
C GLY A 791 -7.51 0.69 -18.38
N VAL A 792 -6.22 0.93 -18.14
CA VAL A 792 -5.14 -0.07 -18.26
C VAL A 792 -4.19 0.03 -17.07
N ASN A 793 -3.72 -1.11 -16.57
CA ASN A 793 -2.64 -1.15 -15.58
C ASN A 793 -1.30 -0.91 -16.26
N VAL A 794 -0.51 -0.03 -15.69
CA VAL A 794 0.77 0.40 -16.25
C VAL A 794 1.90 0.11 -15.28
N HIS A 795 2.01 -1.16 -14.89
CA HIS A 795 3.25 -1.68 -14.32
C HIS A 795 4.31 -1.71 -15.42
N GLY A 796 5.16 -0.68 -15.47
CA GLY A 796 6.27 -0.63 -16.43
C GLY A 796 6.14 0.37 -17.58
N MET A 797 5.47 1.51 -17.38
CA MET A 797 5.88 2.70 -18.15
C MET A 797 7.36 2.98 -17.87
N ASP A 798 8.15 3.21 -18.92
CA ASP A 798 9.61 3.41 -18.80
C ASP A 798 9.88 4.75 -18.09
N PRO A 799 10.20 4.75 -16.78
CA PRO A 799 10.36 5.99 -16.02
C PRO A 799 11.63 6.75 -16.43
N ARG A 800 12.47 6.16 -17.28
CA ARG A 800 13.73 6.72 -17.76
C ARG A 800 13.58 7.40 -19.12
N SER A 801 12.46 7.20 -19.82
CA SER A 801 12.25 7.75 -21.15
C SER A 801 10.85 8.37 -21.30
N PRO A 802 10.74 9.70 -21.18
CA PRO A 802 9.50 10.41 -21.47
C PRO A 802 8.99 10.17 -22.89
N GLU A 803 9.89 10.05 -23.88
CA GLU A 803 9.49 9.82 -25.28
C GLU A 803 8.89 8.42 -25.48
N ARG A 804 9.49 7.37 -24.90
CA ARG A 804 8.90 6.04 -24.94
C ARG A 804 7.56 6.00 -24.21
N THR A 805 7.49 6.61 -23.03
CA THR A 805 6.24 6.72 -22.27
C THR A 805 5.16 7.45 -23.08
N ARG A 806 5.51 8.53 -23.80
CA ARG A 806 4.61 9.26 -24.69
C ARG A 806 4.09 8.38 -25.82
N ILE A 807 4.96 7.60 -26.47
CA ILE A 807 4.56 6.65 -27.53
C ILE A 807 3.59 5.60 -26.97
N MET A 808 3.88 5.03 -25.80
CA MET A 808 3.01 4.06 -25.13
C MET A 808 1.64 4.67 -24.81
N MET A 809 1.60 5.84 -24.19
CA MET A 809 0.35 6.55 -23.88
C MET A 809 -0.45 6.89 -25.15
N ARG A 810 0.21 7.29 -26.24
CA ARG A 810 -0.44 7.52 -27.53
C ARG A 810 -1.09 6.26 -28.08
N ILE A 811 -0.38 5.11 -28.05
CA ILE A 811 -0.95 3.83 -28.51
C ILE A 811 -2.19 3.48 -27.69
N LEU A 812 -2.12 3.61 -26.36
CA LEU A 812 -3.27 3.38 -25.49
C LEU A 812 -4.42 4.34 -25.84
N LYS A 813 -4.12 5.63 -26.03
CA LYS A 813 -5.13 6.63 -26.39
C LYS A 813 -5.81 6.32 -27.72
N ASP A 814 -5.05 5.89 -28.72
CA ASP A 814 -5.55 5.50 -30.05
C ASP A 814 -6.50 4.29 -29.99
N ARG A 815 -6.49 3.52 -28.89
CA ARG A 815 -7.43 2.40 -28.62
C ARG A 815 -8.51 2.79 -27.61
N ASN A 816 -8.78 4.09 -27.47
CA ASN A 816 -9.83 4.66 -26.61
C ASN A 816 -9.70 4.35 -25.11
N PHE A 817 -8.51 3.99 -24.62
CA PHE A 817 -8.26 4.05 -23.18
C PHE A 817 -8.41 5.50 -22.72
N ASN A 818 -9.02 5.69 -21.55
CA ASN A 818 -9.22 7.00 -20.94
C ASN A 818 -8.58 7.14 -19.56
N LEU A 819 -8.06 6.04 -19.00
CA LEU A 819 -7.52 6.00 -17.64
C LEU A 819 -6.32 5.06 -17.55
N LEU A 820 -5.35 5.44 -16.73
CA LEU A 820 -4.18 4.67 -16.36
C LEU A 820 -4.26 4.31 -14.88
N ARG A 821 -3.83 3.12 -14.51
CA ARG A 821 -3.65 2.71 -13.12
C ARG A 821 -2.20 2.32 -12.89
N GLY A 822 -1.56 2.86 -11.87
CA GLY A 822 -0.19 2.48 -11.55
C GLY A 822 0.30 2.99 -10.22
N ASP A 823 1.41 2.39 -9.78
CA ASP A 823 2.10 2.66 -8.53
C ASP A 823 2.68 4.08 -8.56
N TYR A 824 2.11 4.99 -7.75
CA TYR A 824 2.60 6.36 -7.46
C TYR A 824 3.54 6.94 -8.54
N PRO A 825 3.02 7.26 -9.75
CA PRO A 825 3.85 7.58 -10.90
C PRO A 825 4.59 8.91 -10.69
N ALA A 826 5.66 9.12 -11.43
CA ALA A 826 6.37 10.39 -11.37
C ALA A 826 5.43 11.55 -11.77
N PRO A 827 5.52 12.73 -11.12
CA PRO A 827 4.76 13.93 -11.48
C PRO A 827 4.77 14.26 -12.98
N TRP A 828 5.90 14.13 -13.66
CA TRP A 828 5.98 14.35 -15.11
C TRP A 828 5.16 13.32 -15.92
N GLN A 829 4.94 12.11 -15.42
CA GLN A 829 4.06 11.12 -16.07
C GLN A 829 2.59 11.53 -15.92
N MET A 830 2.23 12.20 -14.81
CA MET A 830 0.89 12.75 -14.62
C MET A 830 0.61 13.89 -15.60
N ASP A 831 1.58 14.80 -15.77
CA ASP A 831 1.50 15.88 -16.77
C ASP A 831 1.40 15.30 -18.18
N LEU A 832 2.25 14.33 -18.52
CA LEU A 832 2.23 13.69 -19.83
C LEU A 832 0.92 12.94 -20.10
N ALA A 833 0.36 12.24 -19.11
CA ALA A 833 -0.95 11.60 -19.28
C ALA A 833 -2.05 12.62 -19.52
N TYR A 834 -2.05 13.74 -18.79
CA TYR A 834 -2.99 14.83 -19.03
C TYR A 834 -2.83 15.41 -20.45
N GLU A 835 -1.60 15.65 -20.92
CA GLU A 835 -1.30 16.06 -22.31
C GLU A 835 -1.84 15.06 -23.34
N MET A 836 -1.72 13.76 -23.06
CA MET A 836 -2.24 12.68 -23.91
C MET A 836 -3.74 12.43 -23.73
N ASN A 837 -4.43 13.26 -22.94
CA ASN A 837 -5.85 13.15 -22.65
C ASN A 837 -6.24 11.80 -22.01
N LEU A 838 -5.42 11.39 -21.03
CA LEU A 838 -5.59 10.23 -20.18
C LEU A 838 -5.68 10.67 -18.72
N ALA A 839 -6.54 9.99 -17.96
CA ALA A 839 -6.64 10.14 -16.52
C ALA A 839 -5.75 9.10 -15.79
N TYR A 840 -5.69 9.22 -14.47
CA TYR A 840 -5.03 8.30 -13.57
C TYR A 840 -5.95 7.91 -12.41
N THR A 841 -5.86 6.65 -12.01
CA THR A 841 -6.04 6.22 -10.63
C THR A 841 -4.67 5.94 -10.04
N VAL A 842 -4.31 6.67 -9.00
CA VAL A 842 -2.98 6.56 -8.39
C VAL A 842 -3.05 5.50 -7.29
N LEU A 843 -2.19 4.48 -7.37
CA LEU A 843 -2.07 3.42 -6.37
C LEU A 843 -1.05 3.82 -5.30
N ALA A 844 -1.49 3.79 -4.04
CA ALA A 844 -0.63 3.94 -2.87
C ALA A 844 0.43 2.83 -2.82
N PRO A 845 1.57 3.05 -2.14
CA PRO A 845 2.68 2.09 -2.11
C PRO A 845 2.43 0.87 -1.19
N PHE A 846 1.23 0.32 -1.24
CA PHE A 846 0.80 -0.87 -0.49
C PHE A 846 0.19 -1.85 -1.48
N SER A 847 0.98 -2.78 -2.01
CA SER A 847 0.55 -3.73 -3.03
C SER A 847 1.09 -5.13 -2.80
N CYS A 848 0.24 -6.14 -3.02
CA CYS A 848 0.56 -7.58 -3.03
C CYS A 848 1.41 -8.00 -1.83
N ALA A 849 0.98 -7.58 -0.64
CA ALA A 849 1.69 -7.78 0.61
C ALA A 849 0.67 -8.01 1.73
N SER A 850 1.05 -8.76 2.76
CA SER A 850 0.22 -8.82 3.96
C SER A 850 0.34 -7.52 4.78
N THR A 851 -0.62 -7.23 5.66
CA THR A 851 -0.46 -6.07 6.55
C THR A 851 0.80 -6.18 7.40
N ASN A 852 1.17 -7.38 7.84
CA ASN A 852 2.41 -7.63 8.57
C ASN A 852 3.64 -7.25 7.74
N GLU A 853 3.72 -7.62 6.46
CA GLU A 853 4.83 -7.20 5.60
C GLU A 853 4.89 -5.68 5.44
N VAL A 854 3.73 -5.03 5.27
CA VAL A 854 3.65 -3.56 5.18
C VAL A 854 4.16 -2.93 6.48
N PHE A 855 3.76 -3.48 7.62
CA PHE A 855 4.12 -3.00 8.95
C PHE A 855 5.60 -3.23 9.25
N GLN A 856 6.15 -4.37 8.84
CA GLN A 856 7.56 -4.70 9.00
C GLN A 856 8.47 -3.79 8.19
N ARG A 857 8.01 -3.16 7.10
CA ARG A 857 8.78 -2.19 6.30
C ARG A 857 8.79 -0.78 6.90
N GLN A 858 8.21 -0.59 8.08
CA GLN A 858 7.95 0.72 8.68
C GLN A 858 8.47 0.75 10.12
N ASP A 859 9.31 1.74 10.43
CA ASP A 859 9.74 2.01 11.81
C ASP A 859 8.80 3.07 12.40
N GLY A 860 7.72 2.62 13.06
CA GLY A 860 6.69 3.46 13.68
C GLY A 860 5.40 2.68 13.97
N PRO A 861 4.37 3.29 14.60
CA PRO A 861 3.07 2.63 14.77
C PRO A 861 2.44 2.34 13.40
N PRO A 862 2.14 1.09 13.03
CA PRO A 862 2.03 0.75 11.61
C PRO A 862 0.91 1.46 10.85
N LEU A 863 -0.30 1.52 11.42
CA LEU A 863 -1.41 2.27 10.81
C LEU A 863 -1.20 3.78 10.84
N VAL A 864 -0.39 4.30 11.76
CA VAL A 864 -0.03 5.72 11.76
C VAL A 864 0.91 6.00 10.58
N THR A 865 1.96 5.22 10.44
CA THR A 865 2.94 5.40 9.35
C THR A 865 2.26 5.22 7.99
N ALA A 866 1.36 4.24 7.83
CA ALA A 866 0.57 4.06 6.62
C ALA A 866 -0.32 5.27 6.27
N ARG A 867 -0.94 5.92 7.26
CA ARG A 867 -1.68 7.18 7.05
C ARG A 867 -0.78 8.31 6.57
N GLU A 868 0.44 8.40 7.09
CA GLU A 868 1.36 9.46 6.71
C GLU A 868 1.97 9.29 5.33
N ILE A 869 2.24 8.04 4.93
CA ILE A 869 2.58 7.70 3.55
C ILE A 869 1.42 8.08 2.61
N SER A 870 0.18 7.76 3.00
CA SER A 870 -1.01 8.13 2.22
C SER A 870 -1.23 9.64 2.14
N ARG A 871 -0.96 10.39 3.22
CA ARG A 871 -0.99 11.86 3.23
C ARG A 871 -0.01 12.41 2.20
N ALA A 872 1.24 11.95 2.28
CA ALA A 872 2.29 12.39 1.37
C ALA A 872 1.92 12.08 -0.10
N MET A 873 1.25 10.97 -0.37
CA MET A 873 0.70 10.66 -1.70
C MET A 873 -0.39 11.68 -2.10
N VAL A 874 -1.34 12.00 -1.23
CA VAL A 874 -2.39 12.99 -1.52
C VAL A 874 -1.78 14.35 -1.82
N ASP A 875 -0.89 14.84 -0.95
CA ASP A 875 -0.21 16.14 -1.12
C ASP A 875 0.51 16.22 -2.46
N ARG A 876 1.13 15.12 -2.89
CA ARG A 876 1.86 15.03 -4.15
C ARG A 876 0.98 15.17 -5.39
N TYR A 877 -0.23 14.59 -5.37
CA TYR A 877 -1.05 14.42 -6.58
C TYR A 877 -2.38 15.19 -6.56
N ALA A 878 -2.78 15.79 -5.45
CA ALA A 878 -4.08 16.45 -5.29
C ALA A 878 -4.36 17.51 -6.38
N GLU A 879 -3.34 18.26 -6.79
CA GLU A 879 -3.49 19.35 -7.76
C GLU A 879 -3.45 18.91 -9.24
N TYR A 880 -3.34 17.61 -9.53
CA TYR A 880 -3.38 17.10 -10.90
C TYR A 880 -4.83 16.81 -11.33
N PRO A 881 -5.35 17.45 -12.40
CA PRO A 881 -6.73 17.25 -12.85
C PRO A 881 -6.95 15.90 -13.52
N GLY A 882 -5.85 15.23 -13.91
CA GLY A 882 -5.85 13.86 -14.43
C GLY A 882 -6.06 12.81 -13.34
N VAL A 883 -5.84 13.12 -12.05
CA VAL A 883 -6.20 12.20 -10.97
C VAL A 883 -7.72 12.18 -10.84
N LEU A 884 -8.34 11.04 -11.09
CA LEU A 884 -9.78 10.88 -10.90
C LEU A 884 -10.13 10.11 -9.63
N LEU A 885 -9.30 9.13 -9.27
CA LEU A 885 -9.56 8.19 -8.19
C LEU A 885 -8.30 7.96 -7.36
N TRP A 886 -8.49 7.73 -6.06
CA TRP A 886 -7.43 7.24 -5.16
C TRP A 886 -7.56 5.74 -5.02
N ASN A 887 -6.52 4.98 -5.34
CA ASN A 887 -6.44 3.56 -5.00
C ASN A 887 -5.63 3.43 -3.70
N SER A 888 -6.29 3.05 -2.61
CA SER A 888 -5.72 3.04 -1.26
C SER A 888 -4.71 1.92 -1.04
N CYS A 889 -4.87 0.77 -1.69
CA CYS A 889 -3.93 -0.35 -1.69
C CYS A 889 -4.38 -1.45 -2.67
N ASN A 890 -3.51 -2.42 -2.92
CA ASN A 890 -3.74 -3.51 -3.84
C ASN A 890 -3.52 -4.88 -3.18
N GLU A 891 -4.54 -5.74 -3.16
CA GLU A 891 -4.42 -7.16 -2.77
C GLU A 891 -3.80 -7.40 -1.38
N ILE A 892 -4.06 -6.48 -0.44
CA ILE A 892 -3.60 -6.63 0.96
C ILE A 892 -4.40 -7.73 1.68
N THR A 893 -3.71 -8.57 2.44
CA THR A 893 -4.29 -9.65 3.27
C THR A 893 -4.17 -9.35 4.77
N GLU A 894 -4.67 -10.26 5.62
CA GLU A 894 -4.68 -10.15 7.10
C GLU A 894 -5.58 -9.01 7.62
N GLU A 895 -5.02 -7.92 8.17
CA GLU A 895 -5.77 -6.87 8.87
C GLU A 895 -6.38 -5.81 7.94
N LEU A 896 -6.91 -6.26 6.81
CA LEU A 896 -7.39 -5.41 5.71
C LEU A 896 -8.44 -4.38 6.16
N ASP A 897 -9.45 -4.78 6.93
CA ASP A 897 -10.50 -3.86 7.40
C ASP A 897 -9.93 -2.71 8.24
N SER A 898 -9.07 -3.03 9.21
CA SER A 898 -8.42 -2.03 10.04
C SER A 898 -7.51 -1.11 9.21
N PHE A 899 -6.80 -1.67 8.23
CA PHE A 899 -5.95 -0.90 7.33
C PHE A 899 -6.76 0.10 6.50
N LEU A 900 -7.82 -0.34 5.82
CA LEU A 900 -8.66 0.52 4.98
C LEU A 900 -9.38 1.61 5.78
N LEU A 901 -9.94 1.27 6.96
CA LEU A 901 -10.59 2.24 7.84
C LEU A 901 -9.63 3.32 8.36
N SER A 902 -8.36 2.98 8.51
CA SER A 902 -7.30 3.91 8.89
C SER A 902 -6.92 4.86 7.74
N LEU A 903 -6.82 4.35 6.51
CA LEU A 903 -6.39 5.15 5.36
C LEU A 903 -7.50 6.05 4.79
N TYR A 904 -8.75 5.58 4.77
CA TYR A 904 -9.86 6.29 4.15
C TYR A 904 -10.03 7.76 4.60
N PRO A 905 -9.95 8.10 5.90
CA PRO A 905 -10.00 9.49 6.36
C PRO A 905 -8.92 10.39 5.74
N VAL A 906 -7.74 9.86 5.40
CA VAL A 906 -6.65 10.63 4.77
C VAL A 906 -7.13 11.24 3.46
N TYR A 907 -7.66 10.40 2.57
CA TYR A 907 -8.14 10.85 1.26
C TYR A 907 -9.34 11.80 1.39
N VAL A 908 -10.31 11.48 2.25
CA VAL A 908 -11.55 12.26 2.39
C VAL A 908 -11.31 13.66 2.98
N HIS A 909 -10.36 13.79 3.90
CA HIS A 909 -10.11 15.03 4.62
C HIS A 909 -8.99 15.87 4.03
N LEU A 910 -8.01 15.26 3.34
CA LEU A 910 -6.87 15.97 2.79
C LEU A 910 -6.97 16.27 1.30
N ASP A 911 -7.75 15.52 0.52
CA ASP A 911 -8.01 15.90 -0.88
C ASP A 911 -9.02 17.07 -0.93
N PRO A 912 -8.60 18.28 -1.35
CA PRO A 912 -9.49 19.43 -1.42
C PRO A 912 -10.62 19.25 -2.44
N TYR A 913 -10.45 18.33 -3.39
CA TYR A 913 -11.43 18.01 -4.44
C TYR A 913 -12.31 16.80 -4.10
N ARG A 914 -12.02 16.08 -2.99
CA ARG A 914 -12.79 14.94 -2.48
C ARG A 914 -13.05 13.85 -3.54
N ARG A 915 -12.00 13.44 -4.24
CA ARG A 915 -12.11 12.38 -5.25
C ARG A 915 -12.41 11.03 -4.58
N PRO A 916 -13.20 10.16 -5.22
CA PRO A 916 -13.53 8.85 -4.69
C PRO A 916 -12.31 7.96 -4.43
N VAL A 917 -12.39 7.16 -3.36
CA VAL A 917 -11.38 6.18 -2.94
C VAL A 917 -11.84 4.76 -3.26
N HIS A 918 -10.93 3.89 -3.67
CA HIS A 918 -11.20 2.46 -3.84
C HIS A 918 -10.02 1.60 -3.41
N TYR A 919 -10.33 0.32 -3.19
CA TYR A 919 -9.36 -0.73 -2.93
C TYR A 919 -9.49 -1.83 -4.00
N ALA A 920 -8.37 -2.48 -4.32
CA ALA A 920 -8.34 -3.60 -5.23
C ALA A 920 -8.64 -4.92 -4.50
N ASN A 921 -9.93 -5.29 -4.44
CA ASN A 921 -10.36 -6.56 -3.86
C ASN A 921 -9.90 -7.72 -4.73
N LEU A 922 -9.07 -8.60 -4.18
CA LEU A 922 -8.64 -9.84 -4.82
C LEU A 922 -9.78 -10.87 -4.79
N TYR A 923 -10.30 -11.24 -5.96
CA TYR A 923 -11.35 -12.25 -6.11
C TYR A 923 -12.54 -12.03 -5.13
N ALA A 924 -12.71 -12.98 -4.21
CA ALA A 924 -13.81 -13.15 -3.29
C ALA A 924 -13.73 -12.29 -2.02
N GLN A 925 -12.72 -11.43 -1.87
CA GLN A 925 -12.53 -10.65 -0.65
C GLN A 925 -13.77 -9.83 -0.27
N ASP A 926 -14.52 -9.33 -1.26
CA ASP A 926 -15.81 -8.64 -1.08
C ASP A 926 -15.80 -7.57 0.03
N ASN A 927 -14.67 -6.86 0.20
CA ASN A 927 -14.54 -5.81 1.20
C ASN A 927 -15.15 -4.50 0.69
N MET A 928 -16.06 -3.95 1.48
CA MET A 928 -16.83 -2.74 1.17
C MET A 928 -16.47 -1.55 2.08
N ARG A 929 -15.61 -1.76 3.08
CA ARG A 929 -15.25 -0.73 4.06
C ARG A 929 -14.13 0.16 3.52
N GLY A 930 -14.13 1.42 3.94
CA GLY A 930 -13.06 2.39 3.64
C GLY A 930 -12.95 2.78 2.16
N GLN A 931 -14.06 2.74 1.41
CA GLN A 931 -14.10 2.96 -0.04
C GLN A 931 -15.38 3.71 -0.45
N ASP A 932 -15.31 4.49 -1.51
CA ASP A 932 -16.46 5.13 -2.18
C ASP A 932 -16.96 4.32 -3.39
N LEU A 933 -16.10 3.47 -3.95
CA LEU A 933 -16.40 2.51 -5.01
C LEU A 933 -15.57 1.24 -4.83
N VAL A 934 -16.12 0.10 -5.28
CA VAL A 934 -15.50 -1.22 -5.09
C VAL A 934 -14.69 -1.58 -6.33
N GLY A 935 -13.38 -1.68 -6.16
CA GLY A 935 -12.47 -2.21 -7.18
C GLY A 935 -12.33 -3.72 -7.03
N MET A 936 -12.49 -4.48 -8.11
CA MET A 936 -12.33 -5.93 -8.10
C MET A 936 -11.22 -6.40 -9.05
N ASN A 937 -10.36 -7.30 -8.58
CA ASN A 937 -9.34 -7.97 -9.36
C ASN A 937 -9.84 -9.38 -9.72
N TYR A 938 -9.99 -9.66 -11.02
CA TYR A 938 -10.40 -10.97 -11.51
C TYR A 938 -9.53 -11.48 -12.65
N TYR A 939 -9.03 -12.69 -12.46
CA TYR A 939 -8.23 -13.40 -13.44
C TYR A 939 -8.78 -14.81 -13.69
N TYR A 940 -8.58 -15.33 -14.90
CA TYR A 940 -8.90 -16.72 -15.23
C TYR A 940 -7.68 -17.46 -15.78
N GLY A 941 -7.64 -18.75 -15.50
CA GLY A 941 -6.49 -19.63 -15.64
C GLY A 941 -6.52 -20.58 -16.85
N VAL A 942 -5.56 -21.51 -16.90
CA VAL A 942 -5.56 -22.58 -17.91
C VAL A 942 -6.75 -23.51 -17.69
N GLY A 943 -7.51 -23.76 -18.76
CA GLY A 943 -8.69 -24.63 -18.71
C GLY A 943 -9.95 -23.95 -18.19
N GLU A 944 -9.84 -22.67 -17.83
CA GLU A 944 -10.96 -21.82 -17.45
C GLU A 944 -11.27 -20.85 -18.59
N SER A 945 -12.54 -20.52 -18.74
CA SER A 945 -13.03 -19.42 -19.55
C SER A 945 -13.25 -18.18 -18.69
N ALA A 946 -13.32 -17.01 -19.33
CA ALA A 946 -13.71 -15.78 -18.65
C ALA A 946 -15.12 -15.90 -18.03
N GLU A 947 -16.06 -16.60 -18.69
CA GLU A 947 -17.43 -16.81 -18.19
C GLU A 947 -17.48 -17.58 -16.86
N ASP A 948 -16.50 -18.45 -16.58
CA ASP A 948 -16.43 -19.19 -15.32
C ASP A 948 -16.29 -18.27 -14.09
N ARG A 949 -15.94 -16.99 -14.29
CA ARG A 949 -15.87 -15.98 -13.23
C ARG A 949 -17.18 -15.23 -12.99
N HIS A 950 -18.20 -15.36 -13.84
CA HIS A 950 -19.46 -14.62 -13.67
C HIS A 950 -20.12 -14.82 -12.29
N PRO A 951 -20.21 -16.03 -11.71
CA PRO A 951 -20.91 -16.21 -10.44
C PRO A 951 -20.27 -15.45 -9.27
N ILE A 952 -18.94 -15.44 -9.21
CA ILE A 952 -18.19 -14.75 -8.14
C ILE A 952 -18.24 -13.23 -8.34
N ILE A 953 -18.15 -12.75 -9.58
CA ILE A 953 -18.29 -11.32 -9.90
C ILE A 953 -19.70 -10.82 -9.56
N LEU A 954 -20.74 -11.57 -9.93
CA LEU A 954 -22.13 -11.20 -9.66
C LEU A 954 -22.39 -11.07 -8.16
N ARG A 955 -21.84 -11.98 -7.35
CA ARG A 955 -21.91 -11.90 -5.88
C ARG A 955 -21.31 -10.59 -5.36
N GLY A 956 -20.14 -10.21 -5.89
CA GLY A 956 -19.50 -8.93 -5.54
C GLY A 956 -20.37 -7.72 -5.92
N ILE A 957 -20.95 -7.73 -7.13
CA ILE A 957 -21.85 -6.66 -7.61
C ILE A 957 -23.08 -6.54 -6.72
N GLU A 958 -23.70 -7.67 -6.34
CA GLU A 958 -24.88 -7.70 -5.47
C GLU A 958 -24.59 -7.12 -4.08
N ARG A 959 -23.47 -7.52 -3.46
CA ARG A 959 -23.04 -6.98 -2.15
C ARG A 959 -22.76 -5.48 -2.21
N ALA A 960 -22.07 -5.01 -3.24
CA ALA A 960 -21.82 -3.58 -3.42
C ALA A 960 -23.12 -2.80 -3.64
N ARG A 961 -24.07 -3.38 -4.40
CA ARG A 961 -25.40 -2.79 -4.62
C ARG A 961 -26.20 -2.67 -3.34
N GLU A 962 -26.12 -3.64 -2.43
CA GLU A 962 -26.73 -3.56 -1.10
C GLU A 962 -26.21 -2.37 -0.27
N GLN A 963 -24.97 -1.94 -0.51
CA GLN A 963 -24.35 -0.78 0.13
C GLN A 963 -24.43 0.51 -0.70
N GLY A 964 -24.98 0.45 -1.92
CA GLY A 964 -25.06 1.60 -2.82
C GLY A 964 -23.71 2.06 -3.35
N LEU A 965 -22.74 1.15 -3.51
CA LEU A 965 -21.39 1.44 -3.99
C LEU A 965 -21.25 1.05 -5.47
N PRO A 966 -20.77 1.95 -6.36
CA PRO A 966 -20.36 1.57 -7.72
C PRO A 966 -19.30 0.48 -7.71
N VAL A 967 -19.29 -0.36 -8.76
CA VAL A 967 -18.31 -1.44 -8.91
C VAL A 967 -17.61 -1.31 -10.25
N PHE A 968 -16.31 -1.57 -10.28
CA PHE A 968 -15.54 -1.68 -11.51
C PHE A 968 -14.44 -2.72 -11.35
N TYR A 969 -13.90 -3.20 -12.48
CA TYR A 969 -12.70 -4.03 -12.43
C TYR A 969 -11.49 -3.15 -12.16
N ASN A 970 -10.86 -3.31 -11.01
CA ASN A 970 -9.59 -2.68 -10.74
C ASN A 970 -8.45 -3.40 -11.48
N GLU A 971 -8.60 -4.71 -11.72
CA GLU A 971 -7.78 -5.49 -12.64
C GLU A 971 -8.64 -6.58 -13.29
N PHE A 972 -8.52 -6.78 -14.60
CA PHE A 972 -9.06 -7.97 -15.25
C PHE A 972 -8.18 -8.40 -16.42
N ASN A 973 -7.92 -9.71 -16.55
CA ASN A 973 -7.33 -10.35 -17.74
C ASN A 973 -7.29 -11.89 -17.60
N SER A 974 -6.75 -12.59 -18.60
CA SER A 974 -6.19 -13.95 -18.43
C SER A 974 -4.87 -13.91 -17.63
N TRP A 975 -4.63 -14.93 -16.81
CA TRP A 975 -3.37 -15.16 -16.09
C TRP A 975 -2.33 -15.95 -16.92
N TYR A 976 -2.69 -16.42 -18.12
CA TYR A 976 -1.81 -17.25 -18.93
C TYR A 976 -1.57 -16.73 -20.36
N GLY A 977 -0.30 -16.42 -20.61
CA GLY A 977 0.29 -16.27 -21.94
C GLY A 977 0.09 -14.89 -22.58
N ALA A 978 1.03 -14.53 -23.47
CA ALA A 978 0.85 -13.46 -24.44
C ALA A 978 -0.12 -13.87 -25.57
N ILE A 979 -1.23 -14.54 -25.25
CA ILE A 979 -2.22 -15.03 -26.22
C ILE A 979 -3.27 -13.93 -26.40
N PRO A 980 -3.24 -13.18 -27.52
CA PRO A 980 -4.14 -12.04 -27.70
C PRO A 980 -5.61 -12.46 -27.71
N GLY A 981 -5.92 -13.72 -28.07
CA GLY A 981 -7.26 -14.28 -28.04
C GLY A 981 -7.88 -14.28 -26.64
N THR A 982 -7.13 -14.71 -25.62
CA THR A 982 -7.62 -14.68 -24.23
C THR A 982 -7.81 -13.25 -23.72
N GLY A 983 -6.94 -12.32 -24.11
CA GLY A 983 -7.16 -10.89 -23.83
C GLY A 983 -8.47 -10.37 -24.45
N ALA A 984 -8.77 -10.77 -25.67
CA ALA A 984 -10.03 -10.43 -26.33
C ALA A 984 -11.26 -11.09 -25.65
N ASP A 985 -11.15 -12.34 -25.20
CA ASP A 985 -12.20 -13.01 -24.42
C ASP A 985 -12.44 -12.29 -23.08
N ALA A 986 -11.40 -11.76 -22.42
CA ALA A 986 -11.55 -10.97 -21.20
C ALA A 986 -12.34 -9.67 -21.44
N LEU A 987 -12.11 -8.99 -22.57
CA LEU A 987 -12.87 -7.79 -22.93
C LEU A 987 -14.35 -8.10 -23.20
N ARG A 988 -14.64 -9.17 -23.93
CA ARG A 988 -16.01 -9.59 -24.26
C ARG A 988 -16.76 -10.11 -23.03
N ASP A 989 -16.18 -11.10 -22.35
CA ASP A 989 -16.91 -11.90 -21.37
C ASP A 989 -16.73 -11.41 -19.93
N LEU A 990 -15.77 -10.53 -19.63
CA LEU A 990 -15.69 -9.86 -18.32
C LEU A 990 -16.09 -8.39 -18.41
N PHE A 991 -15.42 -7.60 -19.24
CA PHE A 991 -15.64 -6.15 -19.27
C PHE A 991 -17.03 -5.79 -19.82
N GLU A 992 -17.37 -6.20 -21.04
CA GLU A 992 -18.68 -5.87 -21.64
C GLU A 992 -19.82 -6.48 -20.81
N TRP A 993 -19.71 -7.77 -20.45
CA TRP A 993 -20.68 -8.42 -19.57
C TRP A 993 -20.86 -7.69 -18.22
N GLY A 994 -19.76 -7.29 -17.57
CA GLY A 994 -19.81 -6.58 -16.29
C GLY A 994 -20.48 -5.21 -16.41
N VAL A 995 -20.20 -4.48 -17.50
CA VAL A 995 -20.89 -3.22 -17.82
C VAL A 995 -22.39 -3.45 -18.01
N ASP A 996 -22.78 -4.54 -18.67
CA ASP A 996 -24.20 -4.94 -18.82
C ASP A 996 -24.85 -5.29 -17.48
N GLN A 997 -24.09 -5.81 -16.50
CA GLN A 997 -24.56 -6.03 -15.12
C GLN A 997 -24.59 -4.74 -14.27
N GLY A 998 -24.17 -3.60 -14.83
CA GLY A 998 -24.20 -2.30 -14.18
C GLY A 998 -22.89 -1.85 -13.54
N MET A 999 -21.76 -2.49 -13.86
CA MET A 999 -20.44 -1.99 -13.46
C MET A 999 -20.06 -0.72 -14.24
N THR A 1000 -19.21 0.11 -13.64
CA THR A 1000 -18.74 1.38 -14.22
C THR A 1000 -17.46 1.22 -15.06
N GLY A 1001 -17.21 0.01 -15.59
CA GLY A 1001 -16.07 -0.31 -16.45
C GLY A 1001 -14.97 -1.07 -15.75
N GLY A 1002 -13.72 -0.83 -16.14
CA GLY A 1002 -12.60 -1.62 -15.65
C GLY A 1002 -11.22 -1.19 -16.16
N VAL A 1003 -10.20 -1.76 -15.54
CA VAL A 1003 -8.79 -1.55 -15.86
C VAL A 1003 -8.19 -2.87 -16.35
N TYR A 1004 -7.88 -2.91 -17.64
CA TYR A 1004 -7.30 -4.08 -18.28
C TYR A 1004 -5.87 -4.30 -17.75
N TYR A 1005 -5.58 -5.49 -17.21
CA TYR A 1005 -4.25 -5.74 -16.65
C TYR A 1005 -3.23 -5.95 -17.76
N PHE A 1006 -2.17 -5.14 -17.78
CA PHE A 1006 -1.11 -5.20 -18.79
C PHE A 1006 0.26 -5.22 -18.11
N ARG A 1007 1.15 -6.11 -18.60
CA ARG A 1007 2.56 -6.12 -18.22
C ARG A 1007 3.44 -6.30 -19.46
N PHE A 1008 4.34 -5.36 -19.68
CA PHE A 1008 5.31 -5.40 -20.78
C PHE A 1008 6.23 -6.61 -20.64
N ASN A 1009 6.45 -7.35 -21.74
CA ASN A 1009 7.26 -8.58 -21.76
C ASN A 1009 6.84 -9.64 -20.72
N SER A 1010 5.55 -9.75 -20.42
CA SER A 1010 5.03 -10.82 -19.58
C SER A 1010 4.67 -12.05 -20.39
N ASP A 1011 5.09 -13.22 -19.91
CA ASP A 1011 4.61 -14.53 -20.32
C ASP A 1011 3.32 -14.94 -19.57
N ARG A 1012 2.90 -14.16 -18.56
CA ARG A 1012 1.72 -14.42 -17.74
C ARG A 1012 0.47 -13.73 -18.29
N HIS A 1013 0.56 -12.44 -18.63
CA HIS A 1013 -0.64 -11.68 -19.04
C HIS A 1013 -0.62 -11.29 -20.52
N PRO A 1014 -1.77 -11.36 -21.23
CA PRO A 1014 -1.89 -10.84 -22.58
C PRO A 1014 -1.58 -9.34 -22.67
N GLY A 1015 -0.49 -9.01 -23.38
CA GLY A 1015 -0.09 -7.63 -23.64
C GLY A 1015 -0.93 -6.92 -24.72
N ILE A 1016 -1.05 -5.59 -24.65
CA ILE A 1016 -1.69 -4.77 -25.70
C ILE A 1016 -0.74 -4.57 -26.88
N PHE A 1017 0.52 -4.27 -26.57
CA PHE A 1017 1.60 -4.10 -27.53
C PHE A 1017 2.85 -4.87 -27.08
N ASN A 1018 3.72 -5.19 -28.05
CA ASN A 1018 4.98 -5.90 -27.81
C ASN A 1018 6.17 -4.94 -27.56
N GLY A 1019 7.38 -5.51 -27.46
CA GLY A 1019 8.63 -4.78 -27.26
C GLY A 1019 8.93 -3.65 -28.27
N ASP A 1020 8.37 -3.78 -29.48
CA ASP A 1020 8.52 -2.84 -30.59
C ASP A 1020 7.33 -1.88 -30.72
N TYR A 1021 6.44 -1.85 -29.72
CA TYR A 1021 5.21 -1.05 -29.70
C TYR A 1021 4.19 -1.42 -30.80
N ASN A 1022 4.25 -2.64 -31.34
CA ASN A 1022 3.25 -3.15 -32.27
C ASN A 1022 2.07 -3.75 -31.51
N THR A 1023 0.84 -3.45 -31.94
CA THR A 1023 -0.39 -4.04 -31.40
C THR A 1023 -0.82 -5.27 -32.20
N HIS A 1024 -1.62 -6.14 -31.58
CA HIS A 1024 -2.15 -7.32 -32.24
C HIS A 1024 -3.61 -7.08 -32.65
N LYS A 1025 -3.93 -7.32 -33.94
CA LYS A 1025 -5.25 -7.04 -34.51
C LYS A 1025 -6.43 -7.60 -33.70
N VAL A 1026 -6.30 -8.84 -33.20
CA VAL A 1026 -7.35 -9.49 -32.40
C VAL A 1026 -7.70 -8.69 -31.14
N ILE A 1027 -6.68 -8.11 -30.48
CA ILE A 1027 -6.88 -7.28 -29.30
C ILE A 1027 -7.39 -5.89 -29.69
N ASP A 1028 -6.88 -5.29 -30.77
CA ASP A 1028 -7.35 -3.99 -31.25
C ASP A 1028 -8.84 -4.05 -31.61
N ASP A 1029 -9.28 -5.10 -32.32
CA ASP A 1029 -10.68 -5.31 -32.69
C ASP A 1029 -11.57 -5.46 -31.44
N ALA A 1030 -11.11 -6.20 -30.42
CA ALA A 1030 -11.83 -6.36 -29.16
C ALA A 1030 -11.88 -5.08 -28.33
N LEU A 1031 -10.82 -4.27 -28.34
CA LEU A 1031 -10.79 -2.96 -27.69
C LEU A 1031 -11.75 -1.99 -28.37
N HIS A 1032 -11.76 -1.91 -29.70
CA HIS A 1032 -12.72 -1.07 -30.42
C HIS A 1032 -14.17 -1.53 -30.18
N ALA A 1033 -14.39 -2.85 -30.11
CA ALA A 1033 -15.68 -3.38 -29.66
C ALA A 1033 -16.02 -2.90 -28.24
N ALA A 1034 -15.16 -3.07 -27.24
CA ALA A 1034 -15.51 -2.70 -25.87
C ALA A 1034 -15.58 -1.17 -25.62
N PHE A 1035 -14.65 -0.40 -26.20
CA PHE A 1035 -14.29 0.95 -25.74
C PHE A 1035 -14.73 2.10 -26.65
N ASP A 1036 -15.08 1.84 -27.90
CA ASP A 1036 -15.62 2.87 -28.77
C ASP A 1036 -16.96 3.37 -28.21
N ASP A 1037 -17.12 4.69 -28.07
CA ASP A 1037 -18.35 5.27 -27.52
C ASP A 1037 -19.40 5.56 -28.59
N ALA A 1038 -19.03 5.40 -29.86
CA ALA A 1038 -19.93 5.47 -31.00
C ALA A 1038 -19.94 4.14 -31.74
N ARG A 1039 -21.14 3.64 -32.08
CA ARG A 1039 -21.33 2.50 -32.97
C ARG A 1039 -21.64 2.99 -34.36
N VAL A 1040 -20.86 2.55 -35.34
CA VAL A 1040 -21.00 2.97 -36.73
C VAL A 1040 -21.47 1.80 -37.58
N SER A 1041 -22.50 2.02 -38.40
CA SER A 1041 -23.07 0.99 -39.28
C SER A 1041 -23.50 1.60 -40.61
N LEU A 1042 -23.62 0.77 -41.65
CA LEU A 1042 -24.17 1.20 -42.94
C LEU A 1042 -25.65 0.84 -43.00
N VAL A 1043 -26.50 1.81 -43.37
CA VAL A 1043 -27.94 1.60 -43.53
C VAL A 1043 -28.40 2.15 -44.88
N GLU A 1044 -29.40 1.51 -45.47
CA GLU A 1044 -30.03 1.99 -46.71
C GLU A 1044 -31.41 2.57 -46.41
N MET A 1045 -31.65 3.79 -46.86
CA MET A 1045 -32.93 4.50 -46.71
C MET A 1045 -33.30 5.13 -48.04
N GLU A 1046 -34.49 4.81 -48.54
CA GLU A 1046 -35.02 5.37 -49.80
C GLU A 1046 -34.07 5.18 -51.02
N GLY A 1047 -33.33 4.06 -51.06
CA GLY A 1047 -32.38 3.76 -52.13
C GLY A 1047 -31.06 4.52 -52.05
N ARG A 1048 -30.76 5.16 -50.91
CA ARG A 1048 -29.50 5.84 -50.62
C ARG A 1048 -28.83 5.22 -49.41
N GLN A 1049 -27.50 5.15 -49.43
CA GLN A 1049 -26.71 4.65 -48.31
C GLN A 1049 -26.35 5.78 -47.34
N TYR A 1050 -26.43 5.47 -46.06
CA TYR A 1050 -26.10 6.35 -44.95
C TYR A 1050 -25.16 5.63 -43.99
N VAL A 1051 -24.21 6.37 -43.44
CA VAL A 1051 -23.46 5.97 -42.26
C VAL A 1051 -24.25 6.37 -41.03
N ARG A 1052 -24.76 5.36 -40.32
CA ARG A 1052 -25.48 5.50 -39.07
C ARG A 1052 -24.51 5.49 -37.91
N ILE A 1053 -24.51 6.56 -37.11
CA ILE A 1053 -23.73 6.71 -35.89
C ILE A 1053 -24.70 6.65 -34.71
N HIS A 1054 -24.50 5.69 -33.81
CA HIS A 1054 -25.32 5.49 -32.61
C HIS A 1054 -24.46 5.67 -31.35
N ASN A 1055 -24.95 6.44 -30.37
CA ASN A 1055 -24.35 6.54 -29.04
C ASN A 1055 -25.02 5.52 -28.09
N PRO A 1056 -24.42 4.34 -27.82
CA PRO A 1056 -24.96 3.38 -26.86
C PRO A 1056 -24.74 3.77 -25.39
N ARG A 1057 -23.99 4.83 -25.11
CA ARG A 1057 -23.52 5.16 -23.75
C ARG A 1057 -24.57 5.94 -22.96
N LYS A 1058 -24.37 6.00 -21.64
CA LYS A 1058 -25.19 6.78 -20.68
C LYS A 1058 -24.80 8.26 -20.59
N PHE A 1059 -23.86 8.71 -21.41
CA PHE A 1059 -23.34 10.08 -21.45
C PHE A 1059 -23.39 10.63 -22.88
N THR A 1060 -23.28 11.96 -23.02
CA THR A 1060 -23.40 12.63 -24.33
C THR A 1060 -22.08 12.63 -25.09
N LEU A 1061 -22.12 12.31 -26.39
CA LEU A 1061 -20.99 12.58 -27.30
C LEU A 1061 -21.12 14.02 -27.79
N ARG A 1062 -20.12 14.85 -27.53
CA ARG A 1062 -20.10 16.27 -27.88
C ARG A 1062 -19.10 16.56 -28.98
N GLN A 1063 -19.27 17.69 -29.66
CA GLN A 1063 -18.35 18.13 -30.72
C GLN A 1063 -18.09 17.01 -31.72
N VAL A 1064 -19.16 16.33 -32.13
CA VAL A 1064 -19.05 15.12 -32.95
C VAL A 1064 -18.74 15.52 -34.38
N TYR A 1065 -17.77 14.86 -35.00
CA TYR A 1065 -17.50 15.00 -36.43
C TYR A 1065 -17.13 13.65 -37.04
N ILE A 1066 -17.52 13.46 -38.29
CA ILE A 1066 -17.18 12.28 -39.08
C ILE A 1066 -16.17 12.68 -40.15
N VAL A 1067 -15.16 11.82 -40.34
CA VAL A 1067 -14.17 11.95 -41.41
C VAL A 1067 -14.24 10.68 -42.24
N PHE A 1068 -14.52 10.81 -43.53
CA PHE A 1068 -14.35 9.72 -44.49
C PHE A 1068 -12.94 9.77 -45.07
N GLU A 1069 -12.38 8.63 -45.47
CA GLU A 1069 -11.07 8.58 -46.14
C GLU A 1069 -11.02 9.54 -47.33
N ASP A 1070 -9.97 10.36 -47.43
CA ASP A 1070 -9.77 11.42 -48.43
C ASP A 1070 -10.86 12.50 -48.52
N GLN A 1071 -11.72 12.64 -47.51
CA GLN A 1071 -12.75 13.69 -47.44
C GLN A 1071 -12.49 14.67 -46.29
N PRO A 1072 -12.96 15.93 -46.39
CA PRO A 1072 -12.91 16.86 -45.27
C PRO A 1072 -13.78 16.40 -44.11
N GLU A 1073 -13.46 16.88 -42.91
CA GLU A 1073 -14.28 16.66 -41.72
C GLU A 1073 -15.69 17.24 -41.88
N GLN A 1074 -16.69 16.49 -41.41
CA GLN A 1074 -18.08 16.92 -41.39
C GLN A 1074 -18.57 17.00 -39.93
N PRO A 1075 -18.85 18.22 -39.41
CA PRO A 1075 -19.39 18.38 -38.07
C PRO A 1075 -20.84 17.89 -38.00
N LEU A 1076 -21.18 17.29 -36.88
CA LEU A 1076 -22.50 16.77 -36.52
C LEU A 1076 -22.99 17.43 -35.23
N ALA A 1077 -24.28 17.32 -34.94
CA ALA A 1077 -24.81 17.72 -33.65
C ALA A 1077 -24.31 16.78 -32.54
N ASP A 1078 -24.25 17.29 -31.31
CA ASP A 1078 -24.02 16.47 -30.13
C ASP A 1078 -25.06 15.33 -30.08
N LEU A 1079 -24.61 14.14 -29.67
CA LEU A 1079 -25.41 12.92 -29.63
C LEU A 1079 -25.69 12.53 -28.16
N PRO A 1080 -26.89 12.83 -27.62
CA PRO A 1080 -27.29 12.39 -26.30
C PRO A 1080 -27.30 10.85 -26.15
N PRO A 1081 -27.36 10.33 -24.91
CA PRO A 1081 -27.48 8.91 -24.63
C PRO A 1081 -28.56 8.21 -25.47
N GLY A 1082 -28.21 7.08 -26.10
CA GLY A 1082 -29.12 6.25 -26.90
C GLY A 1082 -29.59 6.87 -28.22
N ARG A 1083 -29.00 7.99 -28.66
CA ARG A 1083 -29.40 8.67 -29.91
C ARG A 1083 -28.59 8.22 -31.11
N THR A 1084 -29.16 8.47 -32.28
CA THR A 1084 -28.60 8.10 -33.58
C THR A 1084 -28.65 9.29 -34.53
N VAL A 1085 -27.63 9.41 -35.39
CA VAL A 1085 -27.61 10.30 -36.54
C VAL A 1085 -27.24 9.50 -37.79
N ASP A 1086 -27.91 9.80 -38.90
CA ASP A 1086 -27.67 9.17 -40.20
C ASP A 1086 -27.01 10.21 -41.11
N VAL A 1087 -25.77 9.92 -41.54
CA VAL A 1087 -24.97 10.79 -42.40
C VAL A 1087 -25.01 10.23 -43.82
N PRO A 1088 -25.46 10.99 -44.83
CA PRO A 1088 -25.49 10.50 -46.21
C PRO A 1088 -24.07 10.20 -46.69
N LEU A 1089 -23.88 9.07 -47.36
CA LEU A 1089 -22.57 8.72 -47.94
C LEU A 1089 -22.22 9.74 -49.04
N PRO A 1090 -21.01 10.32 -49.05
CA PRO A 1090 -20.55 11.17 -50.13
C PRO A 1090 -20.66 10.46 -51.48
N PRO A 1091 -21.20 11.11 -52.53
CA PRO A 1091 -21.40 10.47 -53.83
C PRO A 1091 -20.10 10.00 -54.50
N GLU A 1092 -18.95 10.54 -54.08
CA GLU A 1092 -17.61 10.16 -54.53
C GLU A 1092 -17.17 8.77 -54.00
N ILE A 1093 -17.78 8.29 -52.91
CA ILE A 1093 -17.49 6.98 -52.34
C ILE A 1093 -18.37 5.94 -53.05
N THR A 1094 -17.86 5.40 -54.15
CA THR A 1094 -18.56 4.39 -54.98
C THR A 1094 -18.09 2.96 -54.73
N GLY A 1095 -17.24 2.75 -53.71
CA GLY A 1095 -16.66 1.45 -53.38
C GLY A 1095 -17.64 0.51 -52.67
N LEU A 1096 -17.34 -0.79 -52.69
CA LEU A 1096 -18.00 -1.79 -51.80
C LEU A 1096 -17.61 -1.60 -50.34
N GLU A 1097 -16.65 -0.73 -50.07
CA GLU A 1097 -16.01 -0.55 -48.78
C GLU A 1097 -15.96 0.96 -48.48
N VAL A 1098 -16.38 1.32 -47.26
CA VAL A 1098 -16.40 2.68 -46.75
C VAL A 1098 -15.53 2.72 -45.50
N GLN A 1099 -14.50 3.56 -45.49
CA GLN A 1099 -13.62 3.76 -44.34
C GLN A 1099 -13.67 5.19 -43.83
N GLY A 1100 -13.43 5.34 -42.53
CA GLY A 1100 -13.38 6.64 -41.88
C GLY A 1100 -13.27 6.53 -40.37
N ALA A 1101 -13.54 7.64 -39.68
CA ALA A 1101 -13.59 7.71 -38.23
C ALA A 1101 -14.66 8.70 -37.75
N VAL A 1102 -15.23 8.44 -36.58
CA VAL A 1102 -16.05 9.40 -35.85
C VAL A 1102 -15.24 9.90 -34.66
N HIS A 1103 -15.01 11.19 -34.59
CA HIS A 1103 -14.34 11.84 -33.47
C HIS A 1103 -15.37 12.57 -32.59
N TYR A 1104 -15.12 12.59 -31.30
CA TYR A 1104 -16.04 13.16 -30.33
C TYR A 1104 -15.32 13.52 -29.02
N VAL A 1105 -15.99 14.31 -28.19
CA VAL A 1105 -15.59 14.68 -26.83
C VAL A 1105 -16.62 14.16 -25.83
N THR A 1106 -16.17 13.61 -24.71
CA THR A 1106 -17.01 13.14 -23.59
C THR A 1106 -16.60 13.87 -22.30
N HIS A 1107 -17.52 13.97 -21.34
CA HIS A 1107 -17.24 14.51 -19.99
C HIS A 1107 -16.50 15.85 -19.98
N TYR A 1108 -16.77 16.69 -20.98
CA TYR A 1108 -16.19 18.03 -21.14
C TYR A 1108 -14.65 18.06 -21.23
N GLY A 1109 -14.05 17.09 -21.92
CA GLY A 1109 -12.65 17.20 -22.35
C GLY A 1109 -11.98 15.91 -22.77
N PHE A 1110 -12.58 14.73 -22.54
CA PHE A 1110 -12.01 13.47 -23.02
C PHE A 1110 -12.32 13.25 -24.50
N THR A 1111 -11.31 13.31 -25.35
CA THR A 1111 -11.41 13.01 -26.78
C THR A 1111 -11.48 11.50 -27.02
N GLY A 1112 -12.25 11.07 -28.01
CA GLY A 1112 -12.34 9.69 -28.44
C GLY A 1112 -12.49 9.60 -29.95
N THR A 1113 -12.14 8.44 -30.50
CA THR A 1113 -12.22 8.17 -31.95
C THR A 1113 -12.76 6.77 -32.19
N ALA A 1114 -13.87 6.64 -32.90
CA ALA A 1114 -14.40 5.35 -33.34
C ALA A 1114 -14.07 5.14 -34.84
N PRO A 1115 -12.98 4.42 -35.17
CA PRO A 1115 -12.69 4.09 -36.56
C PRO A 1115 -13.73 3.11 -37.11
N PHE A 1116 -14.04 3.22 -38.40
CA PHE A 1116 -14.96 2.30 -39.05
C PHE A 1116 -14.48 1.86 -40.43
N ARG A 1117 -14.79 0.60 -40.75
CA ARG A 1117 -14.63 -0.02 -42.06
C ARG A 1117 -15.88 -0.83 -42.36
N LEU A 1118 -16.75 -0.28 -43.19
CA LEU A 1118 -18.08 -0.83 -43.49
C LEU A 1118 -18.09 -1.42 -44.90
N PHE A 1119 -18.82 -2.51 -45.08
CA PHE A 1119 -19.00 -3.13 -46.40
C PHE A 1119 -20.45 -3.01 -46.84
N ALA A 1120 -20.67 -2.52 -48.06
CA ALA A 1120 -21.99 -2.51 -48.66
C ALA A 1120 -22.46 -3.94 -48.91
N SER A 1121 -23.70 -4.26 -48.49
CA SER A 1121 -24.35 -5.51 -48.86
C SER A 1121 -24.51 -5.55 -50.38
N ARG A 1122 -23.99 -6.61 -51.00
CA ARG A 1122 -24.14 -6.86 -52.45
C ARG A 1122 -25.58 -7.11 -52.86
#